data_AF-A0A9W8MCK5-F1
#
_entry.id   AF-A0A9W8MCK5-F1
#
_cell.length_a   1.000
_cell.length_b   1.000
_cell.length_c   1.000
_cell.angle_alpha   90.00
_cell.angle_beta   90.00
_cell.angle_gamma   90.00
#
_symmetry.space_group_name_H-M   'P 1'
#
loop_
_entity.id
_entity.type
_entity.pdbx_description
1 polymer ?
#
loop_
_entity_poly.entity_id
_entity_poly.type
_entity_poly.pdbx_seq_one_letter_code
_entity_poly.pdbx_strand_id
1 'polypeptide(L)'
;MSPSSNFDPSAKYVTSYLFKPRTLAWIRLSLAVLITGVLIFCIIFQALVLKNAQKFFSFFTNLSYFGLCGYFWASGLQTWKYSRALQRERPGMPARYPLQGWPWIWQYLHALLYTTIVTFPLVVTIVYWGLIAPSENPFKDFFEAFSNITKHSLNAAFGLFELFFTNAGPHPWLHLLWTVVILGLYVATAYVTFATQGFYPYTFLDPKNLKTLLIALGGITASQIILFVLTWGIIKIREALGSAFNTGLCRLFLNSHQGFIAVVTLMLPKPKKKTFKSIVDGFGNLFSSKRRPGDEQDIAHGLPGEEGSLGHVHTPSPLEKPEEGSIVGPAIPVTAPEHLLPSHSNIDPSTGSSAHSNSSPIQHTASISMFANAQRFNVENVINIGSCQNVQIAQCNRIDGWKMLLENTASSALHDSRARFDPPKCDEDTRVEVTKELMDWIQDRDAPQRLLCMTGAAGAGKSALQQTIADRCSGSNTLGSAFFFSAGDPTRNDLTHIVPTIACQIGLHNSALRDAIAKAVEKDPLIFGKKIKVQMDTLVVAPFKRVCASGELDRSTFPHAILIDGLDECSGEENQAELLSAIKHCLLDNDLPFRIFLASRPEWAIRSTLDADPEGYLYQLAYHIKLSDKYDATADIRRYLWRRLRDIGSRSRDRRAQSHLWPTEEDIEKLVVAASGQFIYAATVVKYVSERHSSPVDRLRTIVNWSPEAAQQTRPFEHLDMLYRNILSTAKETYEAVDTNRGRDFVLLFRAHQVNALCRHDIRWTWPSELFDEVIGLEEKELEALCSDLHSLVFLQAGHMWFYHQSFSEFLESEFRAQYLFVSETQIRKHVTGSCLQKICQREDLWNESTFSLRELS
;
A
#
# COMPACT_ATOMS: atom_id res chain seq x y z
N MET A 1 -53.04 7.15 45.67
CA MET A 1 -52.03 7.80 44.81
C MET A 1 -52.25 7.33 43.38
N SER A 2 -52.26 8.24 42.41
CA SER A 2 -52.36 7.87 40.99
C SER A 2 -51.08 7.19 40.49
N PRO A 3 -51.15 6.27 39.51
CA PRO A 3 -49.96 5.71 38.90
C PRO A 3 -49.17 6.81 38.18
N SER A 4 -47.85 6.84 38.39
CA SER A 4 -46.99 7.89 37.86
C SER A 4 -47.03 7.95 36.33
N SER A 5 -47.21 9.14 35.79
CA SER A 5 -47.20 9.38 34.35
C SER A 5 -45.80 9.13 33.80
N ASN A 6 -45.66 8.19 32.86
CA ASN A 6 -44.37 7.86 32.24
C ASN A 6 -43.76 9.02 31.44
N PHE A 7 -44.55 10.07 31.19
CA PHE A 7 -44.24 11.27 30.43
C PHE A 7 -44.61 12.50 31.26
N ASP A 8 -43.78 13.54 31.18
CA ASP A 8 -44.07 14.89 31.68
C ASP A 8 -43.79 15.88 30.53
N PRO A 9 -44.79 16.65 30.06
CA PRO A 9 -44.60 17.62 28.98
C PRO A 9 -43.70 18.79 29.36
N SER A 10 -43.54 19.10 30.66
CA SER A 10 -42.71 20.21 31.14
C SER A 10 -41.22 19.88 31.17
N ALA A 11 -40.85 18.64 31.50
CA ALA A 11 -39.48 18.12 31.48
C ALA A 11 -38.98 17.82 30.05
N LYS A 12 -38.85 18.88 29.25
CA LYS A 12 -38.29 18.84 27.88
C LYS A 12 -36.87 18.26 27.85
N TYR A 13 -36.49 17.72 26.70
CA TYR A 13 -35.24 17.01 26.40
C TYR A 13 -34.99 15.71 27.20
N VAL A 14 -35.52 15.54 28.41
CA VAL A 14 -35.27 14.39 29.32
C VAL A 14 -36.45 13.41 29.48
N THR A 15 -37.53 13.60 28.72
CA THR A 15 -38.68 12.69 28.65
C THR A 15 -38.93 12.20 27.23
N SER A 16 -39.77 11.17 27.06
CA SER A 16 -40.16 10.60 25.77
C SER A 16 -41.65 10.22 25.80
N TYR A 17 -42.31 10.36 24.65
CA TYR A 17 -43.71 9.92 24.46
C TYR A 17 -43.86 8.39 24.50
N LEU A 18 -42.77 7.63 24.29
CA LEU A 18 -42.75 6.17 24.23
C LEU A 18 -41.94 5.52 25.37
N PHE A 19 -40.79 6.10 25.72
CA PHE A 19 -39.86 5.50 26.68
C PHE A 19 -39.95 6.13 28.08
N LYS A 20 -40.00 5.28 29.12
CA LYS A 20 -39.80 5.73 30.51
C LYS A 20 -38.43 6.43 30.63
N PRO A 21 -38.28 7.49 31.46
CA PRO A 21 -37.00 8.21 31.58
C PRO A 21 -35.79 7.33 31.91
N ARG A 22 -35.94 6.25 32.70
CA ARG A 22 -34.86 5.26 32.95
C ARG A 22 -34.41 4.57 31.65
N THR A 23 -35.37 4.17 30.81
CA THR A 23 -35.13 3.49 29.53
C THR A 23 -34.53 4.44 28.50
N LEU A 24 -35.04 5.67 28.40
CA LEU A 24 -34.47 6.71 27.53
C LEU A 24 -33.02 7.04 27.92
N ALA A 25 -32.72 7.14 29.21
CA ALA A 25 -31.35 7.35 29.70
C ALA A 25 -30.42 6.19 29.32
N TRP A 26 -30.85 4.94 29.52
CA TRP A 26 -30.08 3.76 29.12
C TRP A 26 -29.82 3.71 27.61
N ILE A 27 -30.83 3.91 26.77
CA ILE A 27 -30.66 3.91 25.30
C ILE A 27 -29.63 4.98 24.88
N ARG A 28 -29.77 6.21 25.39
CA ARG A 28 -28.84 7.32 25.09
C ARG A 28 -27.42 7.05 25.54
N LEU A 29 -27.22 6.47 26.74
CA LEU A 29 -25.89 6.13 27.24
C LEU A 29 -25.26 4.96 26.47
N SER A 30 -26.04 3.95 26.08
CA SER A 30 -25.56 2.87 25.20
C SER A 30 -25.18 3.38 23.81
N LEU A 31 -25.97 4.30 23.23
CA LEU A 31 -25.61 4.99 21.98
C LEU A 31 -24.36 5.86 22.16
N ALA A 32 -24.21 6.57 23.28
CA ALA A 32 -23.00 7.34 23.58
C ALA A 32 -21.75 6.46 23.63
N VAL A 33 -21.82 5.30 24.30
CA VAL A 33 -20.72 4.31 24.35
C VAL A 33 -20.41 3.74 22.96
N LEU A 34 -21.43 3.36 22.18
CA LEU A 34 -21.25 2.87 20.81
C LEU A 34 -20.57 3.90 19.90
N ILE A 35 -21.06 5.14 19.90
CA ILE A 35 -20.50 6.25 19.11
C ILE A 35 -19.07 6.57 19.56
N THR A 36 -18.80 6.52 20.86
CA THR A 36 -17.45 6.69 21.43
C THR A 36 -16.50 5.57 20.96
N GLY A 37 -16.95 4.32 20.96
CA GLY A 37 -16.18 3.18 20.47
C GLY A 37 -15.85 3.29 18.98
N VAL A 38 -16.83 3.68 18.14
CA VAL A 38 -16.62 3.94 16.70
C VAL A 38 -15.62 5.08 16.47
N LEU A 39 -15.73 6.19 17.23
CA LEU A 39 -14.77 7.30 17.15
C LEU A 39 -13.35 6.84 17.51
N ILE A 40 -13.18 6.18 18.66
CA ILE A 40 -11.87 5.70 19.12
C ILE A 40 -11.28 4.71 18.11
N PHE A 41 -12.06 3.74 17.62
CA PHE A 41 -11.61 2.78 16.61
C PHE A 41 -11.16 3.50 15.33
N CYS A 42 -11.96 4.41 14.78
CA CYS A 42 -11.61 5.11 13.54
C CYS A 42 -10.40 6.03 13.70
N ILE A 43 -10.22 6.67 14.86
CA ILE A 43 -9.05 7.51 15.15
C ILE A 43 -7.79 6.65 15.31
N ILE A 44 -7.86 5.54 16.05
CA ILE A 44 -6.74 4.61 16.22
C ILE A 44 -6.35 3.98 14.88
N PHE A 45 -7.32 3.57 14.05
CA PHE A 45 -7.05 3.01 12.73
C PHE A 45 -6.40 4.04 11.79
N GLN A 46 -6.91 5.28 11.76
CA GLN A 46 -6.26 6.36 10.99
C GLN A 46 -4.89 6.76 11.55
N ALA A 47 -4.62 6.58 12.85
CA ALA A 47 -3.32 6.88 13.45
C ALA A 47 -2.28 5.78 13.20
N LEU A 48 -2.65 4.51 13.39
CA LEU A 48 -1.72 3.38 13.41
C LEU A 48 -1.61 2.66 12.06
N VAL A 49 -2.71 2.54 11.32
CA VAL A 49 -2.75 1.80 10.04
C VAL A 49 -2.55 2.76 8.88
N LEU A 50 -3.41 3.78 8.77
CA LEU A 50 -3.39 4.72 7.64
C LEU A 50 -2.44 5.91 7.84
N LYS A 51 -1.78 6.01 9.01
CA LYS A 51 -0.79 7.04 9.40
C LYS A 51 -1.21 8.50 9.15
N ASN A 52 -2.52 8.76 9.04
CA ASN A 52 -3.09 9.99 8.51
C ASN A 52 -4.11 10.69 9.42
N ALA A 53 -4.17 10.35 10.72
CA ALA A 53 -5.14 10.90 11.69
C ALA A 53 -5.22 12.45 11.75
N GLN A 54 -4.18 13.17 11.33
CA GLN A 54 -4.22 14.63 11.12
C GLN A 54 -5.27 15.10 10.09
N LYS A 55 -5.66 14.23 9.15
CA LYS A 55 -6.74 14.43 8.18
C LYS A 55 -8.13 14.18 8.78
N PHE A 56 -8.26 13.54 9.96
CA PHE A 56 -9.55 13.13 10.56
C PHE A 56 -10.51 14.32 10.79
N PHE A 57 -10.01 15.40 11.41
CA PHE A 57 -10.82 16.57 11.78
C PHE A 57 -11.24 17.46 10.59
N SER A 58 -10.66 17.22 9.40
CA SER A 58 -10.93 18.01 8.19
C SER A 58 -12.28 17.69 7.53
N PHE A 59 -12.90 16.55 7.84
CA PHE A 59 -14.16 16.12 7.23
C PHE A 59 -15.38 16.49 8.09
N PHE A 60 -16.40 17.12 7.48
CA PHE A 60 -17.62 17.53 8.19
C PHE A 60 -18.34 16.37 8.87
N THR A 61 -18.36 15.19 8.23
CA THR A 61 -18.88 13.94 8.81
C THR A 61 -18.28 13.67 10.19
N ASN A 62 -16.96 13.69 10.31
CA ASN A 62 -16.27 13.37 11.56
C ASN A 62 -16.59 14.42 12.66
N LEU A 63 -16.67 15.70 12.29
CA LEU A 63 -17.08 16.78 13.20
C LEU A 63 -18.54 16.63 13.66
N SER A 64 -19.46 16.28 12.75
CA SER A 64 -20.86 15.99 13.09
C SER A 64 -21.00 14.74 13.97
N TYR A 65 -20.12 13.75 13.81
CA TYR A 65 -20.11 12.52 14.61
C TYR A 65 -19.53 12.74 16.02
N PHE A 66 -18.55 13.65 16.17
CA PHE A 66 -18.16 14.19 17.47
C PHE A 66 -19.31 14.96 18.15
N GLY A 67 -20.07 15.75 17.39
CA GLY A 67 -21.27 16.44 17.89
C GLY A 67 -22.32 15.46 18.44
N LEU A 68 -22.62 14.38 17.69
CA LEU A 68 -23.47 13.27 18.14
C LEU A 68 -22.97 12.66 19.45
N CYS A 69 -21.67 12.34 19.54
CA CYS A 69 -21.06 11.78 20.75
C CYS A 69 -21.27 12.68 21.98
N GLY A 70 -20.92 13.96 21.87
CA GLY A 70 -21.09 14.94 22.95
C GLY A 70 -22.56 15.13 23.36
N TYR A 71 -23.47 15.15 22.39
CA TYR A 71 -24.91 15.24 22.67
C TYR A 71 -25.46 13.99 23.39
N PHE A 72 -25.11 12.77 22.96
CA PHE A 72 -25.63 11.55 23.58
C PHE A 72 -25.11 11.36 25.02
N TRP A 73 -23.85 11.71 25.29
CA TRP A 73 -23.33 11.78 26.66
C TRP A 73 -24.07 12.83 27.50
N ALA A 74 -24.20 14.06 27.01
CA ALA A 74 -24.85 15.16 27.75
C ALA A 74 -26.34 14.87 28.02
N SER A 75 -27.11 14.50 27.00
CA SER A 75 -28.53 14.19 27.11
C SER A 75 -28.78 12.91 27.93
N GLY A 76 -27.96 11.86 27.75
CA GLY A 76 -28.02 10.64 28.55
C GLY A 76 -27.81 10.91 30.04
N LEU A 77 -26.77 11.67 30.41
CA LEU A 77 -26.49 12.04 31.80
C LEU A 77 -27.56 12.96 32.41
N GLN A 78 -28.12 13.90 31.64
CA GLN A 78 -29.27 14.71 32.09
C GLN A 78 -30.51 13.84 32.34
N THR A 79 -30.83 12.94 31.42
CA THR A 79 -31.97 12.00 31.52
C THR A 79 -31.82 11.06 32.70
N TRP A 80 -30.61 10.55 32.95
CA TRP A 80 -30.29 9.71 34.09
C TRP A 80 -30.46 10.45 35.43
N LYS A 81 -29.98 11.70 35.50
CA LYS A 81 -30.15 12.55 36.70
C LYS A 81 -31.62 12.91 36.93
N TYR A 82 -32.36 13.30 35.88
CA TYR A 82 -33.82 13.49 35.94
C TYR A 82 -34.52 12.24 36.47
N SER A 83 -34.23 11.09 35.86
CA SER A 83 -34.84 9.82 36.20
C SER A 83 -34.37 9.25 37.55
N ARG A 84 -33.39 9.85 38.23
CA ARG A 84 -33.05 9.61 39.65
C ARG A 84 -33.78 10.60 40.57
N ALA A 85 -33.95 11.86 40.16
CA ALA A 85 -34.75 12.85 40.89
C ALA A 85 -36.22 12.39 41.02
N LEU A 86 -36.81 11.87 39.93
CA LEU A 86 -38.18 11.32 39.88
C LEU A 86 -38.40 10.09 40.81
N GLN A 87 -37.34 9.49 41.36
CA GLN A 87 -37.43 8.39 42.36
C GLN A 87 -37.35 8.90 43.81
N ARG A 88 -37.00 10.18 43.97
CA ARG A 88 -36.75 10.86 45.25
C ARG A 88 -37.68 12.07 45.43
N GLU A 89 -38.67 12.19 44.56
CA GLU A 89 -39.64 13.27 44.52
C GLU A 89 -40.46 13.29 45.81
N ARG A 90 -40.68 14.50 46.34
CA ARG A 90 -41.42 14.74 47.59
C ARG A 90 -42.59 15.68 47.30
N PRO A 91 -43.72 15.58 48.03
CA PRO A 91 -44.82 16.52 47.88
C PRO A 91 -44.33 17.98 47.94
N GLY A 92 -44.66 18.77 46.91
CA GLY A 92 -44.26 20.17 46.80
C GLY A 92 -42.91 20.47 46.15
N MET A 93 -42.07 19.47 45.82
CA MET A 93 -40.77 19.69 45.17
C MET A 93 -40.64 18.87 43.87
N PRO A 94 -40.92 19.45 42.69
CA PRO A 94 -40.92 18.72 41.42
C PRO A 94 -39.53 18.29 40.98
N ALA A 95 -39.42 17.14 40.33
CA ALA A 95 -38.18 16.60 39.80
C ALA A 95 -37.51 17.56 38.80
N ARG A 96 -36.26 17.97 39.08
CA ARG A 96 -35.45 18.84 38.22
C ARG A 96 -34.29 18.07 37.56
N TYR A 97 -33.80 18.61 36.45
CA TYR A 97 -32.64 18.09 35.72
C TYR A 97 -31.58 19.18 35.47
N PRO A 98 -30.28 18.82 35.29
CA PRO A 98 -29.17 19.77 35.45
C PRO A 98 -29.25 21.01 34.55
N LEU A 99 -29.72 20.85 33.32
CA LEU A 99 -29.82 21.93 32.32
C LEU A 99 -30.69 23.09 32.81
N GLN A 100 -31.75 22.81 33.57
CA GLN A 100 -32.64 23.85 34.13
C GLN A 100 -31.92 24.78 35.13
N GLY A 101 -30.81 24.31 35.71
CA GLY A 101 -29.95 25.09 36.60
C GLY A 101 -28.73 25.72 35.92
N TRP A 102 -28.58 25.55 34.60
CA TRP A 102 -27.48 26.18 33.85
C TRP A 102 -27.86 27.62 33.42
N PRO A 103 -26.89 28.54 33.31
CA PRO A 103 -27.12 29.86 32.70
C PRO A 103 -27.76 29.75 31.31
N TRP A 104 -28.59 30.75 30.95
CA TRP A 104 -29.44 30.72 29.75
C TRP A 104 -28.66 30.44 28.45
N ILE A 105 -27.42 30.92 28.35
CA ILE A 105 -26.51 30.68 27.21
C ILE A 105 -26.28 29.18 27.00
N TRP A 106 -26.05 28.41 28.06
CA TRP A 106 -25.81 26.97 27.98
C TRP A 106 -27.09 26.19 27.71
N GLN A 107 -28.25 26.69 28.15
CA GLN A 107 -29.56 26.13 27.77
C GLN A 107 -29.83 26.33 26.26
N TYR A 108 -29.52 27.53 25.75
CA TYR A 108 -29.60 27.87 24.33
C TYR A 108 -28.64 27.02 23.49
N LEU A 109 -27.37 26.92 23.88
CA LEU A 109 -26.38 26.08 23.20
C LEU A 109 -26.75 24.60 23.19
N HIS A 110 -27.38 24.08 24.25
CA HIS A 110 -27.88 22.69 24.24
C HIS A 110 -29.07 22.50 23.28
N ALA A 111 -29.97 23.49 23.19
CA ALA A 111 -31.07 23.47 22.22
C ALA A 111 -30.57 23.61 20.77
N LEU A 112 -29.52 24.42 20.53
CA LEU A 112 -28.85 24.53 19.25
C LEU A 112 -28.11 23.23 18.89
N LEU A 113 -27.44 22.58 19.86
CA LEU A 113 -26.84 21.25 19.66
C LEU A 113 -27.89 20.21 19.28
N TYR A 114 -29.05 20.14 19.97
CA TYR A 114 -30.17 19.29 19.55
C TYR A 114 -30.60 19.55 18.11
N THR A 115 -30.66 20.84 17.72
CA THR A 115 -31.01 21.26 16.35
C THR A 115 -30.00 20.76 15.31
N THR A 116 -28.70 20.81 15.62
CA THR A 116 -27.66 20.21 14.75
C THR A 116 -27.77 18.68 14.70
N ILE A 117 -28.09 18.00 15.82
CA ILE A 117 -28.24 16.53 15.87
C ILE A 117 -29.39 16.03 15.00
N VAL A 118 -30.51 16.76 14.92
CA VAL A 118 -31.64 16.34 14.07
C VAL A 118 -31.53 16.79 12.61
N THR A 119 -30.57 17.65 12.24
CA THR A 119 -30.42 18.16 10.86
C THR A 119 -29.11 17.75 10.17
N PHE A 120 -27.94 17.98 10.79
CA PHE A 120 -26.64 17.74 10.13
C PHE A 120 -26.38 16.28 9.76
N PRO A 121 -26.72 15.25 10.58
CA PRO A 121 -26.56 13.86 10.15
C PRO A 121 -27.37 13.52 8.90
N LEU A 122 -28.54 14.14 8.70
CA LEU A 122 -29.36 13.97 7.50
C LEU A 122 -28.70 14.62 6.27
N VAL A 123 -28.11 15.81 6.43
CA VAL A 123 -27.28 16.45 5.38
C VAL A 123 -26.11 15.54 5.01
N VAL A 124 -25.36 15.04 6.00
CA VAL A 124 -24.19 14.15 5.80
C VAL A 124 -24.57 12.89 5.02
N THR A 125 -25.67 12.23 5.39
CA THR A 125 -26.16 11.02 4.71
C THR A 125 -26.60 11.31 3.28
N ILE A 126 -27.32 12.41 3.02
CA ILE A 126 -27.78 12.79 1.68
C ILE A 126 -26.60 13.20 0.78
N VAL A 127 -25.69 14.04 1.28
CA VAL A 127 -24.50 14.48 0.52
C VAL A 127 -23.60 13.29 0.21
N TYR A 128 -23.34 12.41 1.17
CA TYR A 128 -22.48 11.26 0.93
C TYR A 128 -23.08 10.26 -0.06
N TRP A 129 -24.26 9.70 0.23
CA TRP A 129 -24.85 8.66 -0.64
C TRP A 129 -25.39 9.22 -1.96
N GLY A 130 -25.68 10.52 -2.04
CA GLY A 130 -26.18 11.17 -3.25
C GLY A 130 -25.10 11.77 -4.17
N LEU A 131 -23.93 12.17 -3.64
CA LEU A 131 -22.91 12.90 -4.42
C LEU A 131 -21.49 12.31 -4.33
N ILE A 132 -21.13 11.59 -3.27
CA ILE A 132 -19.75 11.13 -3.01
C ILE A 132 -19.60 9.63 -3.27
N ALA A 133 -20.46 8.82 -2.65
CA ALA A 133 -20.45 7.37 -2.76
C ALA A 133 -20.61 6.80 -4.20
N PRO A 134 -21.22 7.49 -5.19
CA PRO A 134 -21.22 7.03 -6.58
C PRO A 134 -19.88 7.19 -7.32
N SER A 135 -18.99 8.05 -6.84
CA SER A 135 -17.65 8.30 -7.40
C SER A 135 -16.51 7.60 -6.64
N GLU A 136 -16.82 7.02 -5.49
CA GLU A 136 -15.91 6.24 -4.65
C GLU A 136 -16.35 4.76 -4.66
N ASN A 137 -15.53 3.85 -4.11
CA ASN A 137 -15.98 2.48 -3.82
C ASN A 137 -16.28 2.39 -2.31
N PRO A 138 -17.54 2.63 -1.87
CA PRO A 138 -17.88 2.76 -0.45
C PRO A 138 -17.72 1.46 0.36
N PHE A 139 -17.45 0.33 -0.31
CA PHE A 139 -17.25 -0.99 0.28
C PHE A 139 -15.92 -1.64 -0.15
N LYS A 140 -14.92 -0.83 -0.57
CA LYS A 140 -13.60 -1.28 -1.05
C LYS A 140 -12.93 -2.29 -0.12
N ASP A 141 -12.97 -2.02 1.18
CA ASP A 141 -12.39 -2.84 2.23
C ASP A 141 -13.26 -2.78 3.50
N PHE A 142 -12.90 -3.58 4.52
CA PHE A 142 -13.66 -3.65 5.77
C PHE A 142 -13.70 -2.32 6.53
N PHE A 143 -12.62 -1.54 6.54
CA PHE A 143 -12.58 -0.28 7.28
C PHE A 143 -13.42 0.79 6.59
N GLU A 144 -13.35 0.89 5.26
CA GLU A 144 -14.23 1.77 4.49
C GLU A 144 -15.69 1.34 4.65
N ALA A 145 -16.04 0.07 4.43
CA ALA A 145 -17.40 -0.43 4.63
C ALA A 145 -17.94 -0.11 6.03
N PHE A 146 -17.14 -0.33 7.08
CA PHE A 146 -17.49 -0.04 8.46
C PHE A 146 -17.64 1.46 8.73
N SER A 147 -16.66 2.28 8.34
CA SER A 147 -16.66 3.73 8.51
C SER A 147 -17.85 4.36 7.79
N ASN A 148 -18.15 3.91 6.58
CA ASN A 148 -19.17 4.48 5.72
C ASN A 148 -20.58 4.10 6.20
N ILE A 149 -20.81 2.84 6.61
CA ILE A 149 -22.08 2.44 7.25
C ILE A 149 -22.27 3.19 8.59
N THR A 150 -21.25 3.26 9.45
CA THR A 150 -21.41 3.86 10.78
C THR A 150 -21.56 5.38 10.74
N LYS A 151 -20.69 6.08 10.02
CA LYS A 151 -20.63 7.55 10.03
C LYS A 151 -21.54 8.24 9.01
N HIS A 152 -21.92 7.56 7.93
CA HIS A 152 -22.74 8.14 6.86
C HIS A 152 -24.13 7.50 6.71
N SER A 153 -24.43 6.39 7.40
CA SER A 153 -25.80 5.83 7.48
C SER A 153 -26.37 5.78 8.90
N LEU A 154 -25.63 5.25 9.89
CA LEU A 154 -26.14 5.14 11.26
C LEU A 154 -26.19 6.50 11.99
N ASN A 155 -25.34 7.46 11.61
CA ASN A 155 -25.43 8.86 12.05
C ASN A 155 -26.85 9.44 11.89
N ALA A 156 -27.50 9.23 10.75
CA ALA A 156 -28.86 9.66 10.48
C ALA A 156 -29.88 8.88 11.34
N ALA A 157 -29.69 7.58 11.53
CA ALA A 157 -30.54 6.79 12.43
C ALA A 157 -30.51 7.32 13.88
N PHE A 158 -29.34 7.75 14.37
CA PHE A 158 -29.19 8.36 15.69
C PHE A 158 -29.88 9.74 15.77
N GLY A 159 -29.75 10.57 14.73
CA GLY A 159 -30.48 11.85 14.63
C GLY A 159 -32.00 11.66 14.57
N LEU A 160 -32.48 10.67 13.80
CA LEU A 160 -33.90 10.33 13.68
C LEU A 160 -34.49 9.78 15.00
N PHE A 161 -33.71 9.02 15.78
CA PHE A 161 -34.13 8.59 17.12
C PHE A 161 -34.48 9.81 18.01
N GLU A 162 -33.63 10.83 18.01
CA GLU A 162 -33.86 12.08 18.74
C GLU A 162 -34.96 12.96 18.12
N LEU A 163 -35.21 12.85 16.81
CA LEU A 163 -36.31 13.52 16.11
C LEU A 163 -37.68 12.86 16.37
N PHE A 164 -37.76 11.56 16.64
CA PHE A 164 -39.03 10.87 16.87
C PHE A 164 -39.36 10.65 18.35
N PHE A 165 -38.40 10.28 19.18
CA PHE A 165 -38.71 9.77 20.53
C PHE A 165 -38.52 10.79 21.66
N THR A 166 -37.69 11.82 21.50
CA THR A 166 -37.39 12.81 22.55
C THR A 166 -38.49 13.86 22.70
N ASN A 167 -38.86 14.24 23.92
CA ASN A 167 -39.72 15.40 24.19
C ASN A 167 -38.95 16.72 24.03
N ALA A 168 -38.57 17.09 22.80
CA ALA A 168 -38.07 18.42 22.50
C ALA A 168 -39.19 19.31 21.93
N GLY A 169 -39.13 20.61 22.19
CA GLY A 169 -39.95 21.57 21.45
C GLY A 169 -39.44 21.75 20.01
N PRO A 170 -40.22 22.36 19.11
CA PRO A 170 -39.73 22.79 17.80
C PRO A 170 -38.58 23.78 17.99
N HIS A 171 -37.51 23.62 17.20
CA HIS A 171 -36.37 24.51 17.29
C HIS A 171 -36.74 25.95 16.86
N PRO A 172 -36.27 26.99 17.59
CA PRO A 172 -36.46 28.39 17.20
C PRO A 172 -35.91 28.68 15.81
N TRP A 173 -36.62 29.49 15.01
CA TRP A 173 -36.18 29.88 13.66
C TRP A 173 -34.79 30.54 13.61
N LEU A 174 -34.36 31.21 14.69
CA LEU A 174 -33.00 31.75 14.83
C LEU A 174 -31.90 30.65 14.76
N HIS A 175 -32.22 29.40 15.08
CA HIS A 175 -31.27 28.30 14.94
C HIS A 175 -30.97 27.98 13.47
N LEU A 176 -31.86 28.28 12.52
CA LEU A 176 -31.58 28.08 11.10
C LEU A 176 -30.35 28.91 10.68
N LEU A 177 -30.34 30.21 11.03
CA LEU A 177 -29.19 31.10 10.82
C LEU A 177 -27.91 30.49 11.41
N TRP A 178 -27.93 30.05 12.67
CA TRP A 178 -26.76 29.45 13.30
C TRP A 178 -26.31 28.15 12.64
N THR A 179 -27.23 27.29 12.18
CA THR A 179 -26.84 26.06 11.46
C THR A 179 -26.19 26.36 10.10
N VAL A 180 -26.66 27.39 9.38
CA VAL A 180 -26.03 27.85 8.13
C VAL A 180 -24.66 28.50 8.41
N VAL A 181 -24.53 29.29 9.49
CA VAL A 181 -23.25 29.86 9.93
C VAL A 181 -22.25 28.77 10.30
N ILE A 182 -22.66 27.70 10.99
CA ILE A 182 -21.78 26.57 11.34
C ILE A 182 -21.32 25.81 10.08
N LEU A 183 -22.20 25.64 9.08
CA LEU A 183 -21.80 25.07 7.78
C LEU A 183 -20.82 26.00 7.02
N GLY A 184 -21.02 27.31 7.05
CA GLY A 184 -20.09 28.28 6.47
C GLY A 184 -18.72 28.30 7.17
N LEU A 185 -18.70 28.16 8.50
CA LEU A 185 -17.47 28.00 9.28
C LEU A 185 -16.76 26.68 8.97
N TYR A 186 -17.48 25.60 8.66
CA TYR A 186 -16.85 24.38 8.14
C TYR A 186 -16.16 24.61 6.79
N VAL A 187 -16.75 25.38 5.87
CA VAL A 187 -16.08 25.73 4.61
C VAL A 187 -14.78 26.49 4.89
N ALA A 188 -14.74 27.41 5.85
CA ALA A 188 -13.50 28.05 6.28
C ALA A 188 -12.47 27.02 6.81
N THR A 189 -12.90 26.04 7.63
CA THR A 189 -12.04 24.93 8.08
C THR A 189 -11.49 24.10 6.91
N ALA A 190 -12.27 23.84 5.87
CA ALA A 190 -11.81 23.13 4.68
C ALA A 190 -10.74 23.89 3.89
N TYR A 191 -10.83 25.23 3.81
CA TYR A 191 -9.78 26.06 3.22
C TYR A 191 -8.54 26.17 4.13
N VAL A 192 -8.69 26.12 5.45
CA VAL A 192 -7.56 25.97 6.39
C VAL A 192 -6.89 24.59 6.24
N THR A 193 -7.64 23.51 6.03
CA THR A 193 -7.08 22.20 5.69
C THR A 193 -6.27 22.28 4.40
N PHE A 194 -6.79 22.91 3.34
CA PHE A 194 -6.01 23.09 2.11
C PHE A 194 -4.71 23.87 2.35
N ALA A 195 -4.78 24.98 3.08
CA ALA A 195 -3.62 25.83 3.40
C ALA A 195 -2.57 25.18 4.34
N THR A 196 -2.92 24.13 5.07
CA THR A 196 -2.04 23.47 6.07
C THR A 196 -1.68 22.01 5.75
N GLN A 197 -2.47 21.33 4.92
CA GLN A 197 -2.33 19.91 4.58
C GLN A 197 -2.39 19.64 3.06
N GLY A 198 -2.60 20.66 2.22
CA GLY A 198 -2.47 20.56 0.76
C GLY A 198 -3.66 19.95 -0.01
N PHE A 199 -4.77 19.60 0.65
CA PHE A 199 -5.94 18.99 0.00
C PHE A 199 -7.27 19.62 0.45
N TYR A 200 -8.27 19.57 -0.42
CA TYR A 200 -9.66 19.88 -0.08
C TYR A 200 -10.37 18.60 0.45
N PRO A 201 -11.05 18.63 1.61
CA PRO A 201 -11.73 17.46 2.16
C PRO A 201 -12.85 16.87 1.29
N TYR A 202 -13.39 17.66 0.36
CA TYR A 202 -14.32 17.21 -0.67
C TYR A 202 -13.95 17.90 -1.99
N THR A 203 -13.97 17.15 -3.10
CA THR A 203 -13.57 17.65 -4.44
C THR A 203 -14.39 18.86 -4.91
N PHE A 204 -15.67 18.91 -4.55
CA PHE A 204 -16.56 20.05 -4.84
C PHE A 204 -16.24 21.33 -4.07
N LEU A 205 -15.25 21.33 -3.16
CA LEU A 205 -14.77 22.54 -2.48
C LEU A 205 -13.55 23.19 -3.18
N ASP A 206 -12.96 22.55 -4.21
CA ASP A 206 -11.84 23.10 -4.99
C ASP A 206 -12.32 24.32 -5.83
N PRO A 207 -11.74 25.52 -5.66
CA PRO A 207 -12.15 26.73 -6.38
C PRO A 207 -11.77 26.71 -7.88
N LYS A 208 -10.94 25.77 -8.36
CA LYS A 208 -10.63 25.60 -9.80
C LYS A 208 -11.89 25.45 -10.65
N ASN A 209 -12.96 24.86 -10.10
CA ASN A 209 -14.27 24.83 -10.74
C ASN A 209 -15.31 25.61 -9.92
N LEU A 210 -15.23 26.94 -10.02
CA LEU A 210 -16.13 27.88 -9.35
C LEU A 210 -17.62 27.58 -9.61
N LYS A 211 -17.99 27.02 -10.76
CA LYS A 211 -19.38 26.60 -11.04
C LYS A 211 -19.80 25.44 -10.14
N THR A 212 -19.01 24.38 -10.08
CA THR A 212 -19.24 23.22 -9.19
C THR A 212 -19.26 23.64 -7.72
N LEU A 213 -18.32 24.50 -7.30
CA LEU A 213 -18.26 25.04 -5.93
C LEU A 213 -19.56 25.79 -5.55
N LEU A 214 -20.02 26.72 -6.39
CA LEU A 214 -21.24 27.49 -6.12
C LEU A 214 -22.50 26.61 -6.13
N ILE A 215 -22.58 25.62 -7.03
CA ILE A 215 -23.67 24.64 -7.08
C ILE A 215 -23.69 23.79 -5.80
N ALA A 216 -22.54 23.29 -5.35
CA ALA A 216 -22.45 22.46 -4.14
C ALA A 216 -22.79 23.25 -2.86
N LEU A 217 -22.24 24.46 -2.71
CA LEU A 217 -22.54 25.33 -1.57
C LEU A 217 -24.02 25.74 -1.54
N GLY A 218 -24.60 26.08 -2.70
CA GLY A 218 -26.03 26.37 -2.84
C GLY A 218 -26.90 25.15 -2.50
N GLY A 219 -26.55 23.97 -3.03
CA GLY A 219 -27.24 22.71 -2.76
C GLY A 219 -27.24 22.33 -1.28
N ILE A 220 -26.07 22.33 -0.63
CA ILE A 220 -25.93 22.03 0.81
C ILE A 220 -26.74 23.02 1.66
N THR A 221 -26.69 24.31 1.33
CA THR A 221 -27.46 25.35 2.04
C THR A 221 -28.97 25.14 1.88
N ALA A 222 -29.43 24.85 0.66
CA ALA A 222 -30.84 24.54 0.39
C ALA A 222 -31.29 23.25 1.11
N SER A 223 -30.48 22.19 1.11
CA SER A 223 -30.75 20.96 1.86
C SER A 223 -30.89 21.23 3.36
N GLN A 224 -30.01 22.04 3.97
CA GLN A 224 -30.14 22.40 5.39
C GLN A 224 -31.42 23.18 5.68
N ILE A 225 -31.81 24.13 4.82
CA ILE A 225 -33.08 24.88 4.98
C ILE A 225 -34.28 23.91 4.89
N ILE A 226 -34.32 23.04 3.89
CA ILE A 226 -35.39 22.06 3.69
C ILE A 226 -35.48 21.10 4.89
N LEU A 227 -34.35 20.57 5.36
CA LEU A 227 -34.29 19.65 6.49
C LEU A 227 -34.67 20.35 7.81
N PHE A 228 -34.30 21.63 8.00
CA PHE A 228 -34.73 22.41 9.17
C PHE A 228 -36.25 22.59 9.21
N VAL A 229 -36.88 22.90 8.08
CA VAL A 229 -38.34 23.03 7.96
C VAL A 229 -39.04 21.68 8.15
N LEU A 230 -38.52 20.62 7.52
CA LEU A 230 -39.05 19.26 7.65
C LEU A 230 -39.01 18.76 9.10
N THR A 231 -37.87 18.92 9.78
CA THR A 231 -37.70 18.53 11.18
C THR A 231 -38.56 19.39 12.13
N TRP A 232 -38.70 20.70 11.87
CA TRP A 232 -39.65 21.57 12.59
C TRP A 232 -41.09 21.03 12.46
N GLY A 233 -41.50 20.66 11.24
CA GLY A 233 -42.81 20.07 10.95
C GLY A 233 -43.03 18.72 11.62
N ILE A 234 -42.05 17.81 11.57
CA ILE A 234 -42.10 16.51 12.25
C ILE A 234 -42.23 16.70 13.77
N ILE A 235 -41.48 17.62 14.37
CA ILE A 235 -41.59 17.94 15.80
C ILE A 235 -42.98 18.51 16.12
N LYS A 236 -43.56 19.35 15.26
CA LYS A 236 -44.93 19.86 15.46
C LYS A 236 -46.00 18.78 15.35
N ILE A 237 -45.87 17.85 14.40
CA ILE A 237 -46.77 16.69 14.29
C ILE A 237 -46.63 15.80 15.54
N ARG A 238 -45.39 15.58 16.03
CA ARG A 238 -45.10 14.85 17.28
C ARG A 238 -45.71 15.52 18.51
N GLU A 239 -45.58 16.84 18.67
CA GLU A 239 -46.23 17.60 19.76
C GLU A 239 -47.76 17.46 19.70
N ALA A 240 -48.36 17.64 18.51
CA ALA A 240 -49.80 17.55 18.31
C ALA A 240 -50.34 16.14 18.63
N LEU A 241 -49.75 15.09 18.05
CA LEU A 241 -50.08 13.70 18.34
C LEU A 241 -49.91 13.40 19.83
N GLY A 242 -48.79 13.81 20.44
CA GLY A 242 -48.52 13.62 21.86
C GLY A 242 -49.57 14.25 22.78
N SER A 243 -50.12 15.40 22.40
CA SER A 243 -51.25 16.01 23.12
C SER A 243 -52.55 15.19 22.98
N ALA A 244 -52.86 14.69 21.79
CA ALA A 244 -54.04 13.85 21.52
C ALA A 244 -53.97 12.46 22.18
N PHE A 245 -52.77 11.87 22.31
CA PHE A 245 -52.55 10.63 23.06
C PHE A 245 -52.88 10.78 24.56
N ASN A 246 -52.82 12.00 25.11
CA ASN A 246 -53.12 12.26 26.52
C ASN A 246 -54.63 12.34 26.79
N THR A 247 -55.47 12.55 25.77
CA THR A 247 -56.96 12.53 25.85
C THR A 247 -57.58 11.12 25.73
N GLY A 248 -56.84 10.09 26.17
CA GLY A 248 -57.41 8.79 26.59
C GLY A 248 -57.62 7.72 25.52
N LEU A 249 -58.13 8.05 24.33
CA LEU A 249 -58.67 7.03 23.40
C LEU A 249 -57.65 6.05 22.81
N CYS A 250 -56.39 6.44 22.66
CA CYS A 250 -55.40 5.67 21.87
C CYS A 250 -54.48 4.74 22.68
N ARG A 251 -54.69 4.54 23.99
CA ARG A 251 -53.85 3.62 24.80
C ARG A 251 -53.94 2.14 24.40
N LEU A 252 -54.98 1.73 23.68
CA LEU A 252 -55.14 0.35 23.21
C LEU A 252 -54.32 0.04 21.95
N PHE A 253 -54.08 1.03 21.07
CA PHE A 253 -53.53 0.75 19.74
C PHE A 253 -52.01 0.48 19.76
N LEU A 254 -51.25 1.18 20.60
CA LEU A 254 -49.79 0.97 20.75
C LEU A 254 -49.42 -0.17 21.70
N ASN A 255 -50.33 -0.60 22.58
CA ASN A 255 -50.15 -1.82 23.38
C ASN A 255 -50.46 -3.10 22.57
N SER A 256 -51.08 -2.97 21.39
CA SER A 256 -51.16 -4.06 20.42
C SER A 256 -49.82 -4.19 19.68
N HIS A 257 -49.28 -5.40 19.67
CA HIS A 257 -48.04 -5.75 18.96
C HIS A 257 -48.11 -5.45 17.44
N GLN A 258 -49.32 -5.39 16.87
CA GLN A 258 -49.53 -5.02 15.47
C GLN A 258 -49.55 -3.50 15.22
N GLY A 259 -50.05 -2.69 16.17
CA GLY A 259 -50.05 -1.23 16.02
C GLY A 259 -48.63 -0.65 16.00
N PHE A 260 -47.74 -1.21 16.82
CA PHE A 260 -46.30 -0.91 16.79
C PHE A 260 -45.67 -1.24 15.42
N ILE A 261 -45.93 -2.44 14.88
CA ILE A 261 -45.43 -2.86 13.57
C ILE A 261 -46.00 -1.98 12.45
N ALA A 262 -47.28 -1.61 12.50
CA ALA A 262 -47.92 -0.76 11.49
C ALA A 262 -47.27 0.62 11.38
N VAL A 263 -46.97 1.28 12.51
CA VAL A 263 -46.31 2.59 12.53
C VAL A 263 -44.88 2.50 12.00
N VAL A 264 -44.11 1.48 12.42
CA VAL A 264 -42.73 1.26 11.90
C VAL A 264 -42.74 0.95 10.40
N THR A 265 -43.73 0.20 9.91
CA THR A 265 -43.89 -0.16 8.48
C THR A 265 -44.35 1.01 7.61
N LEU A 266 -44.98 2.04 8.19
CA LEU A 266 -45.37 3.28 7.50
C LEU A 266 -44.27 4.34 7.50
N MET A 267 -43.38 4.36 8.51
CA MET A 267 -42.30 5.33 8.64
C MET A 267 -41.03 4.99 7.84
N LEU A 268 -40.91 3.76 7.32
CA LEU A 268 -39.79 3.34 6.47
C LEU A 268 -40.15 3.46 4.98
N PRO A 269 -39.34 4.13 4.15
CA PRO A 269 -39.55 4.17 2.71
C PRO A 269 -39.39 2.74 2.15
N LYS A 270 -40.48 2.15 1.65
CA LYS A 270 -40.53 0.75 1.20
C LYS A 270 -39.42 0.46 0.17
N PRO A 271 -38.38 -0.33 0.49
CA PRO A 271 -37.38 -0.71 -0.49
C PRO A 271 -38.01 -1.59 -1.57
N LYS A 272 -37.52 -1.51 -2.81
CA LYS A 272 -37.84 -2.52 -3.84
C LYS A 272 -37.45 -3.89 -3.27
N LYS A 273 -38.39 -4.84 -3.15
CA LYS A 273 -38.25 -6.05 -2.32
C LYS A 273 -36.99 -6.88 -2.61
N LYS A 274 -36.45 -6.84 -3.83
CA LYS A 274 -35.18 -7.50 -4.18
C LYS A 274 -33.99 -6.98 -3.34
N THR A 275 -33.85 -5.68 -3.13
CA THR A 275 -32.65 -5.10 -2.47
C THR A 275 -32.56 -5.47 -0.99
N PHE A 276 -33.64 -5.23 -0.22
CA PHE A 276 -33.61 -5.52 1.22
C PHE A 276 -33.57 -7.03 1.50
N LYS A 277 -34.21 -7.85 0.67
CA LYS A 277 -34.07 -9.31 0.76
C LYS A 277 -32.62 -9.74 0.49
N SER A 278 -31.96 -9.22 -0.55
CA SER A 278 -30.56 -9.56 -0.83
C SER A 278 -29.61 -9.21 0.33
N ILE A 279 -29.89 -8.14 1.07
CA ILE A 279 -29.09 -7.74 2.25
C ILE A 279 -29.37 -8.66 3.44
N VAL A 280 -30.63 -8.99 3.72
CA VAL A 280 -31.00 -9.87 4.86
C VAL A 280 -30.61 -11.33 4.60
N ASP A 281 -30.83 -11.85 3.40
CA ASP A 281 -30.37 -13.18 2.98
C ASP A 281 -28.83 -13.25 3.03
N GLY A 282 -28.13 -12.16 2.69
CA GLY A 282 -26.68 -12.04 2.84
C GLY A 282 -26.18 -12.14 4.29
N PHE A 283 -26.90 -11.55 5.25
CA PHE A 283 -26.62 -11.74 6.68
C PHE A 283 -27.00 -13.14 7.19
N GLY A 284 -28.09 -13.73 6.69
CA GLY A 284 -28.54 -15.07 7.07
C GLY A 284 -27.58 -16.18 6.62
N ASN A 285 -27.13 -16.11 5.37
CA ASN A 285 -26.20 -17.09 4.79
C ASN A 285 -24.80 -17.06 5.43
N LEU A 286 -24.45 -15.97 6.12
CA LEU A 286 -23.17 -15.85 6.84
C LEU A 286 -23.10 -16.70 8.13
N PHE A 287 -24.26 -17.15 8.66
CA PHE A 287 -24.35 -17.84 9.95
C PHE A 287 -25.05 -19.22 9.90
N SER A 288 -25.34 -19.80 8.71
CA SER A 288 -25.91 -21.15 8.63
C SER A 288 -25.39 -22.04 7.49
N SER A 289 -24.54 -22.98 7.87
CA SER A 289 -24.49 -24.36 7.37
C SER A 289 -24.46 -24.65 5.85
N LYS A 290 -23.24 -24.95 5.35
CA LYS A 290 -22.88 -26.26 4.77
C LYS A 290 -23.96 -26.99 3.94
N ARG A 291 -23.89 -26.91 2.60
CA ARG A 291 -24.40 -27.98 1.71
C ARG A 291 -23.71 -28.03 0.33
N ARG A 292 -24.16 -29.00 -0.49
CA ARG A 292 -23.51 -29.60 -1.68
C ARG A 292 -23.90 -28.91 -3.01
N PRO A 293 -23.14 -29.12 -4.10
CA PRO A 293 -23.47 -28.60 -5.43
C PRO A 293 -24.66 -29.33 -6.09
N GLY A 294 -25.24 -28.68 -7.09
CA GLY A 294 -26.32 -29.22 -7.93
C GLY A 294 -27.11 -28.11 -8.63
N ASP A 295 -27.00 -28.10 -9.96
CA ASP A 295 -27.95 -27.60 -10.97
C ASP A 295 -27.63 -26.25 -11.65
N GLU A 296 -27.44 -26.35 -12.97
CA GLU A 296 -27.32 -25.26 -13.94
C GLU A 296 -28.71 -24.94 -14.55
N GLN A 297 -28.94 -23.69 -14.98
CA GLN A 297 -29.28 -23.29 -16.37
C GLN A 297 -29.91 -21.89 -16.46
N ASP A 298 -29.72 -21.29 -17.64
CA ASP A 298 -30.48 -20.24 -18.32
C ASP A 298 -30.88 -18.93 -17.58
N ILE A 299 -30.41 -17.81 -18.15
CA ILE A 299 -31.22 -16.98 -19.07
C ILE A 299 -30.31 -15.95 -19.77
N ALA A 300 -30.53 -15.72 -21.07
CA ALA A 300 -29.79 -14.77 -21.90
C ALA A 300 -30.65 -13.58 -22.37
N HIS A 301 -30.01 -12.67 -23.13
CA HIS A 301 -30.56 -11.48 -23.84
C HIS A 301 -30.86 -10.21 -23.02
N GLY A 302 -30.51 -9.05 -23.60
CA GLY A 302 -30.78 -7.73 -22.99
C GLY A 302 -30.06 -6.50 -23.57
N LEU A 303 -29.76 -6.45 -24.89
CA LEU A 303 -29.34 -5.18 -25.54
C LEU A 303 -30.57 -4.28 -25.81
N PRO A 304 -30.42 -2.95 -25.70
CA PRO A 304 -30.03 -2.13 -26.86
C PRO A 304 -28.90 -1.10 -26.52
N GLY A 305 -28.31 -0.35 -27.45
CA GLY A 305 -28.54 -0.27 -28.90
C GLY A 305 -29.13 1.06 -29.37
N GLU A 306 -28.30 2.10 -29.51
CA GLU A 306 -28.65 3.38 -30.15
C GLU A 306 -27.56 3.79 -31.17
N GLU A 307 -27.98 4.37 -32.29
CA GLU A 307 -27.12 4.86 -33.38
C GLU A 307 -26.88 6.38 -33.28
N GLY A 308 -25.74 6.88 -33.79
CA GLY A 308 -25.21 8.20 -33.38
C GLY A 308 -24.56 9.10 -34.44
N SER A 309 -24.96 9.01 -35.72
CA SER A 309 -24.63 9.94 -36.83
C SER A 309 -23.15 10.18 -37.22
N LEU A 310 -22.91 10.29 -38.54
CA LEU A 310 -21.65 10.75 -39.12
C LEU A 310 -21.39 12.25 -38.86
N GLY A 311 -20.11 12.62 -38.88
CA GLY A 311 -19.63 13.98 -39.14
C GLY A 311 -18.30 13.94 -39.90
N HIS A 312 -18.31 14.25 -41.20
CA HIS A 312 -17.08 14.42 -42.00
C HIS A 312 -16.36 15.73 -41.66
N VAL A 313 -15.01 15.76 -41.74
CA VAL A 313 -14.28 16.81 -42.47
C VAL A 313 -12.80 16.44 -42.72
N HIS A 314 -12.34 16.75 -43.94
CA HIS A 314 -10.98 16.85 -44.50
C HIS A 314 -9.77 16.08 -43.92
N THR A 315 -9.23 15.18 -44.76
CA THR A 315 -7.77 15.09 -44.99
C THR A 315 -7.29 16.21 -45.94
N PRO A 316 -5.97 16.46 -45.98
CA PRO A 316 -5.27 16.35 -47.25
C PRO A 316 -3.98 15.50 -47.18
N SER A 317 -3.46 15.08 -48.33
CA SER A 317 -2.19 14.35 -48.48
C SER A 317 -1.24 15.13 -49.43
N PRO A 318 -0.12 14.57 -49.95
CA PRO A 318 1.21 15.03 -49.52
C PRO A 318 2.02 15.74 -50.61
N LEU A 319 3.18 16.31 -50.24
CA LEU A 319 4.17 16.87 -51.17
C LEU A 319 5.60 16.39 -50.85
N GLU A 320 6.08 15.51 -51.74
CA GLU A 320 7.41 15.39 -52.38
C GLU A 320 8.75 15.62 -51.64
N LYS A 321 9.78 14.90 -52.13
CA LYS A 321 11.22 14.98 -51.78
C LYS A 321 11.96 16.01 -52.66
N PRO A 322 13.22 16.35 -52.36
CA PRO A 322 14.41 15.68 -53.00
C PRO A 322 15.28 14.90 -51.97
N GLU A 323 16.20 13.97 -52.25
CA GLU A 323 17.19 13.75 -53.34
C GLU A 323 18.38 14.75 -53.31
N GLU A 324 19.67 14.39 -53.45
CA GLU A 324 20.35 13.08 -53.64
C GLU A 324 21.86 13.17 -53.23
N GLY A 325 22.63 12.06 -53.32
CA GLY A 325 24.11 12.02 -53.22
C GLY A 325 24.69 11.80 -51.80
N SER A 326 25.44 10.75 -51.42
CA SER A 326 26.42 9.84 -52.07
C SER A 326 27.83 10.41 -52.28
N ILE A 327 28.87 9.73 -51.73
CA ILE A 327 30.08 9.23 -52.46
C ILE A 327 31.16 8.63 -51.51
N VAL A 328 31.57 7.36 -51.80
CA VAL A 328 32.89 6.71 -51.61
C VAL A 328 33.54 6.51 -50.21
N GLY A 329 33.80 5.23 -49.88
CA GLY A 329 35.06 4.73 -49.27
C GLY A 329 35.85 3.89 -50.31
N PRO A 330 37.08 3.36 -50.08
CA PRO A 330 37.36 2.38 -48.99
C PRO A 330 38.84 2.32 -48.47
N ALA A 331 39.16 1.38 -47.54
CA ALA A 331 40.43 0.59 -47.49
C ALA A 331 40.49 -0.40 -46.29
N ILE A 332 41.23 -1.51 -46.42
CA ILE A 332 41.46 -2.62 -45.43
C ILE A 332 42.91 -3.14 -45.58
N PRO A 333 43.73 -3.28 -44.51
CA PRO A 333 44.05 -4.58 -43.86
C PRO A 333 44.17 -4.49 -42.31
N VAL A 334 43.94 -5.51 -41.45
CA VAL A 334 44.57 -6.86 -41.28
C VAL A 334 46.08 -6.72 -40.94
N THR A 335 46.67 -7.22 -39.83
CA THR A 335 46.66 -8.59 -39.22
C THR A 335 46.95 -8.57 -37.69
N ALA A 336 46.79 -9.71 -36.97
CA ALA A 336 47.27 -9.96 -35.58
C ALA A 336 48.71 -10.56 -35.53
N PRO A 337 49.32 -10.93 -34.36
CA PRO A 337 48.99 -12.20 -33.66
C PRO A 337 49.24 -12.27 -32.10
N GLU A 338 48.80 -13.41 -31.49
CA GLU A 338 49.41 -14.29 -30.43
C GLU A 338 50.30 -13.73 -29.28
N HIS A 339 50.42 -14.32 -28.06
CA HIS A 339 49.93 -15.56 -27.41
C HIS A 339 49.85 -15.36 -25.84
N LEU A 340 49.93 -16.26 -24.82
CA LEU A 340 50.19 -17.72 -24.59
C LEU A 340 49.56 -18.16 -23.21
N LEU A 341 49.93 -19.31 -22.64
CA LEU A 341 49.61 -19.84 -21.28
C LEU A 341 50.88 -20.48 -20.63
N PRO A 342 50.92 -20.74 -19.29
CA PRO A 342 50.63 -22.07 -18.70
C PRO A 342 49.74 -21.97 -17.40
N SER A 343 48.89 -22.93 -16.96
CA SER A 343 48.98 -24.40 -16.69
C SER A 343 49.88 -24.75 -15.48
N HIS A 344 49.59 -25.66 -14.52
CA HIS A 344 48.82 -26.93 -14.54
C HIS A 344 48.47 -27.45 -13.11
N SER A 345 47.32 -28.14 -12.91
CA SER A 345 47.12 -29.40 -12.11
C SER A 345 47.43 -29.42 -10.56
N ASN A 346 46.96 -30.35 -9.69
CA ASN A 346 45.98 -31.44 -9.73
C ASN A 346 45.66 -32.02 -8.30
N ILE A 347 44.55 -32.76 -8.16
CA ILE A 347 44.33 -33.93 -7.24
C ILE A 347 44.05 -33.72 -5.71
N ASP A 348 42.97 -34.36 -5.23
CA ASP A 348 42.52 -34.62 -3.83
C ASP A 348 43.17 -35.91 -3.21
N PRO A 349 42.80 -36.46 -2.02
CA PRO A 349 42.00 -35.96 -0.87
C PRO A 349 42.70 -36.18 0.51
N SER A 350 41.95 -35.91 1.61
CA SER A 350 41.78 -36.76 2.82
C SER A 350 42.25 -36.29 4.22
N THR A 351 41.35 -36.48 5.19
CA THR A 351 41.52 -36.72 6.65
C THR A 351 42.45 -35.85 7.54
N GLY A 352 41.96 -35.45 8.73
CA GLY A 352 42.81 -35.47 9.94
C GLY A 352 42.74 -34.31 10.95
N SER A 353 41.73 -34.33 11.83
CA SER A 353 41.71 -33.89 13.25
C SER A 353 42.74 -32.89 13.87
N SER A 354 42.17 -32.01 14.72
CA SER A 354 42.71 -31.49 16.00
C SER A 354 43.98 -30.60 16.08
N ALA A 355 43.74 -29.31 16.33
CA ALA A 355 44.31 -28.45 17.40
C ALA A 355 45.83 -28.45 17.71
N HIS A 356 46.45 -27.26 17.67
CA HIS A 356 46.64 -26.47 18.91
C HIS A 356 47.00 -24.98 18.68
N SER A 357 46.85 -24.24 19.78
CA SER A 357 47.15 -22.82 20.02
C SER A 357 48.57 -22.33 19.68
N ASN A 358 48.68 -21.09 19.19
CA ASN A 358 49.37 -20.00 19.91
C ASN A 358 49.06 -18.61 19.31
N SER A 359 49.31 -17.54 20.07
CA SER A 359 48.95 -16.15 19.69
C SER A 359 49.93 -15.12 20.24
N SER A 360 49.82 -13.88 19.72
CA SER A 360 50.41 -12.64 20.27
C SER A 360 51.93 -12.44 20.05
N PRO A 361 52.45 -11.19 20.12
CA PRO A 361 51.78 -9.92 20.46
C PRO A 361 51.83 -8.83 19.37
N ILE A 362 50.87 -7.90 19.45
CA ILE A 362 50.91 -6.58 18.80
C ILE A 362 51.55 -5.56 19.77
N GLN A 363 52.26 -4.56 19.25
CA GLN A 363 52.89 -3.52 20.07
C GLN A 363 51.85 -2.56 20.68
N HIS A 364 51.96 -2.29 21.98
CA HIS A 364 51.14 -1.30 22.68
C HIS A 364 51.82 0.08 22.70
N THR A 365 51.03 1.14 22.50
CA THR A 365 51.43 2.54 22.69
C THR A 365 51.59 2.90 24.16
N ALA A 366 52.43 3.91 24.44
CA ALA A 366 52.90 4.23 25.78
C ALA A 366 51.80 4.64 26.80
N SER A 367 52.00 4.20 28.05
CA SER A 367 51.27 4.66 29.25
C SER A 367 52.16 5.56 30.12
N ILE A 368 51.56 6.49 30.85
CA ILE A 368 52.27 7.48 31.67
C ILE A 368 52.75 6.84 32.98
N SER A 369 54.06 6.74 33.17
CA SER A 369 54.65 6.27 34.43
C SER A 369 54.78 7.41 35.45
N MET A 370 54.19 7.23 36.64
CA MET A 370 54.24 8.23 37.72
C MET A 370 55.54 8.24 38.53
N PHE A 371 56.49 7.31 38.27
CA PHE A 371 57.73 7.16 39.04
C PHE A 371 58.99 7.05 38.16
N ALA A 372 59.08 7.85 37.09
CA ALA A 372 60.32 7.99 36.34
C ALA A 372 61.45 8.52 37.25
N ASN A 373 62.63 7.87 37.19
CA ASN A 373 63.88 8.25 37.87
C ASN A 373 63.92 8.14 39.42
N ALA A 374 63.01 7.40 40.07
CA ALA A 374 63.19 7.01 41.47
C ALA A 374 64.24 5.89 41.63
N GLN A 375 65.11 5.97 42.65
CA GLN A 375 66.08 4.92 43.00
C GLN A 375 66.23 4.77 44.52
N ARG A 376 66.61 3.57 45.00
CA ARG A 376 66.77 3.20 46.42
C ARG A 376 65.51 3.40 47.28
N PHE A 377 64.46 2.68 46.91
CA PHE A 377 63.21 2.54 47.66
C PHE A 377 63.08 1.08 48.10
N ASN A 378 62.77 0.85 49.39
CA ASN A 378 62.55 -0.47 49.98
C ASN A 378 61.13 -0.51 50.55
N VAL A 379 60.36 -1.56 50.24
CA VAL A 379 59.01 -1.75 50.76
C VAL A 379 58.98 -3.01 51.61
N GLU A 380 59.09 -2.82 52.91
CA GLU A 380 58.79 -3.85 53.89
C GLU A 380 57.30 -3.75 54.25
N ASN A 381 56.61 -4.90 54.22
CA ASN A 381 55.16 -5.05 54.37
C ASN A 381 54.30 -4.44 53.24
N VAL A 382 54.40 -5.00 52.03
CA VAL A 382 53.35 -4.88 51.00
C VAL A 382 52.09 -5.62 51.48
N ILE A 383 51.15 -4.90 52.11
CA ILE A 383 49.79 -5.42 52.30
C ILE A 383 49.08 -5.36 50.95
N ASN A 384 49.06 -6.48 50.24
CA ASN A 384 48.36 -6.58 48.95
C ASN A 384 46.85 -6.66 49.18
N ILE A 385 46.22 -5.49 49.43
CA ILE A 385 44.77 -5.36 49.44
C ILE A 385 44.28 -5.59 48.01
N GLY A 386 43.85 -6.82 47.74
CA GLY A 386 43.23 -7.24 46.49
C GLY A 386 41.85 -6.62 46.30
N SER A 387 41.78 -5.29 46.27
CA SER A 387 40.60 -4.61 45.74
C SER A 387 40.53 -4.91 44.25
N CYS A 388 39.64 -5.83 43.87
CA CYS A 388 39.09 -5.91 42.53
C CYS A 388 38.20 -4.69 42.27
N GLN A 389 38.78 -3.47 42.40
CA GLN A 389 38.40 -2.38 41.53
C GLN A 389 38.71 -2.88 40.12
N ASN A 390 37.68 -3.44 39.49
CA ASN A 390 37.58 -3.39 38.06
C ASN A 390 37.86 -1.93 37.70
N VAL A 391 39.04 -1.68 37.14
CA VAL A 391 39.19 -0.59 36.20
C VAL A 391 38.29 -0.99 35.05
N GLN A 392 37.02 -0.64 35.18
CA GLN A 392 36.24 -0.17 34.07
C GLN A 392 37.06 0.98 33.50
N ILE A 393 38.00 0.63 32.62
CA ILE A 393 38.07 1.29 31.34
C ILE A 393 36.62 1.35 30.93
N ALA A 394 36.02 2.54 31.08
CA ALA A 394 34.73 2.76 30.47
C ALA A 394 34.99 2.42 29.00
N GLN A 395 34.42 1.30 28.55
CA GLN A 395 34.07 1.16 27.16
C GLN A 395 33.08 2.28 26.92
N CYS A 396 33.64 3.46 26.64
CA CYS A 396 32.97 4.49 25.91
C CYS A 396 32.46 3.73 24.70
N ASN A 397 31.13 3.54 24.64
CA ASN A 397 30.46 2.91 23.52
C ASN A 397 30.60 3.88 22.36
N ARG A 398 31.82 3.93 21.82
CA ARG A 398 32.20 4.79 20.72
C ARG A 398 31.45 4.24 19.55
N ILE A 399 30.37 4.94 19.25
CA ILE A 399 29.51 4.70 18.12
C ILE A 399 30.44 4.60 16.90
N ASP A 400 30.42 3.47 16.23
CA ASP A 400 31.09 3.31 14.95
C ASP A 400 30.07 3.73 13.89
N GLY A 401 30.18 4.98 13.44
CA GLY A 401 29.25 5.56 12.48
C GLY A 401 29.28 4.84 11.13
N TRP A 402 30.38 4.17 10.78
CA TRP A 402 30.46 3.38 9.55
C TRP A 402 29.77 2.02 9.72
N LYS A 403 29.95 1.36 10.86
CA LYS A 403 29.21 0.12 11.20
C LYS A 403 27.71 0.37 11.27
N MET A 404 27.28 1.46 11.91
CA MET A 404 25.87 1.86 11.93
C MET A 404 25.32 2.17 10.54
N LEU A 405 26.11 2.79 9.66
CA LEU A 405 25.72 3.00 8.26
C LEU A 405 25.48 1.65 7.56
N LEU A 406 26.43 0.72 7.65
CA LEU A 406 26.34 -0.62 7.07
C LEU A 406 25.11 -1.40 7.59
N GLU A 407 24.84 -1.35 8.90
CA GLU A 407 23.66 -1.95 9.54
C GLU A 407 22.32 -1.38 9.04
N ASN A 408 22.34 -0.21 8.39
CA ASN A 408 21.18 0.42 7.77
C ASN A 408 21.20 0.37 6.23
N THR A 409 22.11 -0.39 5.60
CA THR A 409 22.13 -0.58 4.13
C THR A 409 21.31 -1.77 3.64
N ALA A 410 20.65 -1.61 2.48
CA ALA A 410 20.03 -2.70 1.74
C ALA A 410 21.03 -3.31 0.77
N SER A 411 21.86 -4.25 1.26
CA SER A 411 22.79 -5.02 0.41
C SER A 411 22.09 -5.87 -0.66
N SER A 412 20.78 -6.06 -0.54
CA SER A 412 19.87 -6.63 -1.54
C SER A 412 19.64 -5.75 -2.78
N ALA A 413 19.81 -4.43 -2.65
CA ALA A 413 19.49 -3.44 -3.68
C ALA A 413 20.66 -3.10 -4.63
N LEU A 414 21.86 -3.63 -4.38
CA LEU A 414 23.06 -3.36 -5.19
C LEU A 414 22.98 -4.00 -6.59
N HIS A 415 23.67 -3.44 -7.58
CA HIS A 415 23.63 -3.93 -8.97
C HIS A 415 24.24 -5.34 -9.11
N ASP A 416 25.15 -5.71 -8.23
CA ASP A 416 25.92 -6.96 -8.16
C ASP A 416 25.45 -7.92 -7.05
N SER A 417 24.36 -7.59 -6.34
CA SER A 417 23.90 -8.36 -5.18
C SER A 417 23.50 -9.80 -5.52
N ARG A 418 23.96 -10.77 -4.71
CA ARG A 418 23.48 -12.17 -4.76
C ARG A 418 21.96 -12.29 -4.56
N ALA A 419 21.31 -11.33 -3.90
CA ALA A 419 19.85 -11.31 -3.74
C ALA A 419 19.10 -10.99 -5.06
N ARG A 420 19.81 -10.56 -6.10
CA ARG A 420 19.31 -10.28 -7.45
C ARG A 420 19.91 -11.27 -8.46
N PHE A 421 19.97 -12.56 -8.09
CA PHE A 421 20.51 -13.64 -8.92
C PHE A 421 19.74 -13.77 -10.26
N ASP A 422 20.48 -14.00 -11.35
CA ASP A 422 20.00 -13.86 -12.74
C ASP A 422 19.21 -12.54 -12.96
N PRO A 423 19.83 -11.37 -12.70
CA PRO A 423 19.14 -10.10 -12.84
C PRO A 423 18.83 -9.87 -14.33
N PRO A 424 17.69 -9.26 -14.68
CA PRO A 424 17.36 -8.98 -16.07
C PRO A 424 18.44 -8.09 -16.68
N LYS A 425 18.88 -8.43 -17.90
CA LYS A 425 19.85 -7.68 -18.71
C LYS A 425 19.37 -7.67 -20.16
N CYS A 426 19.80 -6.68 -20.93
CA CYS A 426 19.63 -6.73 -22.39
C CYS A 426 20.58 -7.79 -22.96
N ASP A 427 20.09 -8.57 -23.93
CA ASP A 427 20.99 -9.35 -24.79
C ASP A 427 21.85 -8.34 -25.60
N GLU A 428 23.09 -8.71 -25.93
CA GLU A 428 24.12 -7.78 -26.46
C GLU A 428 23.67 -6.95 -27.66
N ASP A 429 22.73 -7.50 -28.43
CA ASP A 429 22.21 -6.95 -29.68
C ASP A 429 20.84 -6.25 -29.55
N THR A 430 20.22 -6.21 -28.37
CA THR A 430 18.89 -5.60 -28.17
C THR A 430 18.97 -4.26 -27.46
N ARG A 431 18.04 -3.36 -27.76
CA ARG A 431 17.97 -1.98 -27.21
C ARG A 431 19.29 -1.20 -27.37
N VAL A 432 20.08 -1.49 -28.41
CA VAL A 432 21.44 -0.95 -28.59
C VAL A 432 21.44 0.57 -28.67
N GLU A 433 20.49 1.16 -29.40
CA GLU A 433 20.38 2.61 -29.60
C GLU A 433 20.12 3.37 -28.30
N VAL A 434 19.09 2.95 -27.53
CA VAL A 434 18.80 3.56 -26.22
C VAL A 434 19.91 3.27 -25.19
N THR A 435 20.55 2.10 -25.25
CA THR A 435 21.71 1.80 -24.40
C THR A 435 22.89 2.73 -24.71
N LYS A 436 23.08 3.12 -25.98
CA LYS A 436 24.06 4.14 -26.37
C LYS A 436 23.63 5.52 -25.88
N GLU A 437 22.41 5.97 -26.15
CA GLU A 437 21.90 7.28 -25.68
C GLU A 437 22.06 7.46 -24.16
N LEU A 438 21.76 6.41 -23.38
CA LEU A 438 21.95 6.40 -21.93
C LEU A 438 23.42 6.50 -21.52
N MET A 439 24.33 5.77 -22.18
CA MET A 439 25.77 5.84 -21.87
C MET A 439 26.38 7.18 -22.28
N ASP A 440 26.02 7.72 -23.44
CA ASP A 440 26.51 9.01 -23.94
C ASP A 440 26.07 10.14 -22.98
N TRP A 441 24.82 10.14 -22.50
CA TRP A 441 24.33 11.09 -21.48
C TRP A 441 25.00 10.93 -20.10
N ILE A 442 25.41 9.71 -19.72
CA ILE A 442 26.18 9.49 -18.49
C ILE A 442 27.59 10.07 -18.61
N GLN A 443 28.24 9.92 -19.77
CA GLN A 443 29.65 10.31 -19.95
C GLN A 443 29.84 11.81 -20.26
N ASP A 444 28.89 12.46 -20.92
CA ASP A 444 28.85 13.93 -21.05
C ASP A 444 28.64 14.56 -19.66
N ARG A 445 29.72 14.89 -18.94
CA ARG A 445 29.62 15.49 -17.61
C ARG A 445 28.98 16.87 -17.63
N ASP A 446 29.12 17.63 -18.72
CA ASP A 446 28.83 19.07 -18.79
C ASP A 446 27.39 19.42 -19.20
N ALA A 447 26.63 18.49 -19.79
CA ALA A 447 25.22 18.71 -20.15
C ALA A 447 24.36 19.21 -18.96
N PRO A 448 23.51 20.24 -19.14
CA PRO A 448 22.81 20.91 -18.04
C PRO A 448 21.79 20.02 -17.30
N GLN A 449 21.18 19.06 -18.01
CA GLN A 449 20.24 18.11 -17.42
C GLN A 449 21.00 16.96 -16.74
N ARG A 450 21.22 17.09 -15.42
CA ARG A 450 21.87 16.07 -14.56
C ARG A 450 20.92 15.00 -14.00
N LEU A 451 19.63 15.07 -14.34
CA LEU A 451 18.64 14.01 -14.09
C LEU A 451 18.21 13.42 -15.45
N LEU A 452 18.21 12.10 -15.56
CA LEU A 452 17.54 11.36 -16.64
C LEU A 452 16.44 10.52 -16.02
N CYS A 453 15.23 10.66 -16.55
CA CYS A 453 14.08 9.85 -16.16
C CYS A 453 13.64 8.98 -17.34
N MET A 454 13.72 7.66 -17.18
CA MET A 454 13.21 6.70 -18.16
C MET A 454 11.87 6.13 -17.68
N THR A 455 10.78 6.53 -18.33
CA THR A 455 9.44 5.99 -18.06
C THR A 455 8.98 5.03 -19.14
N GLY A 456 8.32 3.95 -18.75
CA GLY A 456 7.72 3.01 -19.70
C GLY A 456 6.83 1.98 -19.01
N ALA A 457 6.07 1.23 -19.80
CA ALA A 457 5.13 0.23 -19.33
C ALA A 457 5.77 -0.86 -18.43
N ALA A 458 4.92 -1.60 -17.71
CA ALA A 458 5.32 -2.85 -17.07
C ALA A 458 5.92 -3.79 -18.13
N GLY A 459 7.06 -4.43 -17.84
CA GLY A 459 7.67 -5.40 -18.76
C GLY A 459 8.31 -4.82 -20.04
N ALA A 460 8.43 -3.49 -20.18
CA ALA A 460 9.04 -2.85 -21.36
C ALA A 460 10.58 -2.96 -21.44
N GLY A 461 11.22 -3.59 -20.46
CA GLY A 461 12.67 -3.78 -20.39
C GLY A 461 13.45 -2.75 -19.54
N LYS A 462 12.78 -1.91 -18.75
CA LYS A 462 13.40 -0.83 -17.94
C LYS A 462 14.56 -1.32 -17.06
N SER A 463 14.31 -2.27 -16.16
CA SER A 463 15.31 -2.83 -15.25
C SER A 463 16.42 -3.59 -15.97
N ALA A 464 16.12 -4.18 -17.14
CA ALA A 464 17.11 -4.84 -17.99
C ALA A 464 18.13 -3.84 -18.57
N LEU A 465 17.62 -2.70 -19.05
CA LEU A 465 18.44 -1.56 -19.45
C LEU A 465 19.23 -1.01 -18.27
N GLN A 466 18.58 -0.76 -17.12
CA GLN A 466 19.26 -0.17 -15.97
C GLN A 466 20.38 -1.07 -15.41
N GLN A 467 20.19 -2.39 -15.37
CA GLN A 467 21.26 -3.33 -15.03
C GLN A 467 22.39 -3.31 -16.05
N THR A 468 22.07 -3.30 -17.35
CA THR A 468 23.08 -3.25 -18.43
C THR A 468 23.91 -1.96 -18.36
N ILE A 469 23.27 -0.83 -18.02
CA ILE A 469 23.95 0.44 -17.79
C ILE A 469 24.76 0.41 -16.48
N ALA A 470 24.25 -0.19 -15.40
CA ALA A 470 25.00 -0.35 -14.15
C ALA A 470 26.28 -1.17 -14.34
N ASP A 471 26.19 -2.30 -15.06
CA ASP A 471 27.35 -3.14 -15.42
C ASP A 471 28.38 -2.34 -16.24
N ARG A 472 27.93 -1.60 -17.26
CA ARG A 472 28.81 -0.75 -18.10
C ARG A 472 29.45 0.38 -17.30
N CYS A 473 28.71 1.04 -16.41
CA CYS A 473 29.23 2.09 -15.52
C CYS A 473 30.20 1.54 -14.46
N SER A 474 29.97 0.32 -13.98
CA SER A 474 30.86 -0.38 -13.06
C SER A 474 32.19 -0.75 -13.76
N GLY A 475 32.12 -1.37 -14.94
CA GLY A 475 33.29 -1.71 -15.75
C GLY A 475 34.10 -0.52 -16.30
N SER A 476 33.52 0.68 -16.28
CA SER A 476 34.18 1.94 -16.64
C SER A 476 34.48 2.87 -15.44
N ASN A 477 34.39 2.34 -14.20
CA ASN A 477 34.61 3.08 -12.94
C ASN A 477 33.84 4.44 -12.87
N THR A 478 32.67 4.49 -13.51
CA THR A 478 31.79 5.66 -13.60
C THR A 478 30.60 5.56 -12.63
N LEU A 479 30.25 4.33 -12.22
CA LEU A 479 29.21 4.06 -11.22
C LEU A 479 29.68 4.52 -9.83
N GLY A 480 28.97 5.47 -9.22
CA GLY A 480 29.17 5.88 -7.82
C GLY A 480 28.14 5.29 -6.84
N SER A 481 26.96 4.90 -7.34
CA SER A 481 25.97 4.12 -6.59
C SER A 481 24.89 3.54 -7.51
N ALA A 482 24.37 2.36 -7.18
CA ALA A 482 23.10 1.84 -7.68
C ALA A 482 22.15 1.47 -6.53
N PHE A 483 20.85 1.65 -6.76
CA PHE A 483 19.78 1.15 -5.90
C PHE A 483 18.63 0.62 -6.78
N PHE A 484 18.39 -0.68 -6.71
CA PHE A 484 17.27 -1.34 -7.38
C PHE A 484 16.18 -1.63 -6.33
N PHE A 485 15.03 -0.97 -6.46
CA PHE A 485 13.84 -1.30 -5.68
C PHE A 485 13.33 -2.72 -6.03
N SER A 486 12.42 -3.25 -5.23
CA SER A 486 11.72 -4.51 -5.48
C SER A 486 10.53 -4.63 -4.54
N ALA A 487 9.30 -4.56 -5.06
CA ALA A 487 8.07 -4.48 -4.27
C ALA A 487 7.92 -5.66 -3.29
N GLY A 488 8.38 -6.84 -3.68
CA GLY A 488 8.35 -8.05 -2.86
C GLY A 488 9.46 -8.18 -1.80
N ASP A 489 10.42 -7.25 -1.75
CA ASP A 489 11.54 -7.27 -0.80
C ASP A 489 11.45 -6.07 0.16
N PRO A 490 11.01 -6.27 1.42
CA PRO A 490 10.81 -5.17 2.38
C PRO A 490 12.06 -4.37 2.75
N THR A 491 13.27 -4.81 2.37
CA THR A 491 14.50 -4.01 2.55
C THR A 491 14.67 -2.93 1.48
N ARG A 492 13.87 -2.97 0.41
CA ARG A 492 13.98 -2.11 -0.79
C ARG A 492 12.63 -1.91 -1.48
N ASN A 493 11.54 -1.83 -0.72
CA ASN A 493 10.23 -1.35 -1.17
C ASN A 493 9.79 -0.07 -0.44
N ASP A 494 10.70 0.61 0.26
CA ASP A 494 10.48 1.90 0.90
C ASP A 494 11.74 2.79 0.85
N LEU A 495 11.69 3.97 1.49
CA LEU A 495 12.81 4.91 1.55
C LEU A 495 13.79 4.69 2.73
N THR A 496 13.55 3.72 3.62
CA THR A 496 14.30 3.57 4.87
C THR A 496 15.78 3.32 4.61
N HIS A 497 16.10 2.54 3.57
CA HIS A 497 17.47 2.10 3.28
C HIS A 497 18.13 2.81 2.09
N ILE A 498 17.42 3.61 1.27
CA ILE A 498 17.98 4.15 0.03
C ILE A 498 19.15 5.13 0.27
N VAL A 499 18.99 6.14 1.13
CA VAL A 499 20.08 7.09 1.41
C VAL A 499 21.27 6.44 2.11
N PRO A 500 21.12 5.61 3.15
CA PRO A 500 22.25 4.86 3.73
C PRO A 500 23.01 4.03 2.70
N THR A 501 22.29 3.38 1.78
CA THR A 501 22.88 2.53 0.73
C THR A 501 23.60 3.35 -0.36
N ILE A 502 23.09 4.55 -0.70
CA ILE A 502 23.79 5.51 -1.58
C ILE A 502 25.04 6.07 -0.89
N ALA A 503 24.92 6.55 0.34
CA ALA A 503 26.03 7.11 1.11
C ALA A 503 27.15 6.08 1.36
N CYS A 504 26.79 4.82 1.63
CA CYS A 504 27.76 3.75 1.78
C CYS A 504 28.53 3.47 0.47
N GLN A 505 27.85 3.33 -0.66
CA GLN A 505 28.51 3.10 -1.96
C GLN A 505 29.44 4.26 -2.33
N ILE A 506 28.94 5.50 -2.28
CA ILE A 506 29.73 6.70 -2.56
C ILE A 506 30.94 6.80 -1.61
N GLY A 507 30.76 6.46 -0.33
CA GLY A 507 31.86 6.41 0.64
C GLY A 507 32.92 5.34 0.36
N LEU A 508 32.57 4.21 -0.26
CA LEU A 508 33.54 3.16 -0.60
C LEU A 508 34.56 3.61 -1.67
N HIS A 509 34.24 4.62 -2.50
CA HIS A 509 35.14 5.15 -3.52
C HIS A 509 36.21 6.13 -2.99
N ASN A 510 36.09 6.68 -1.77
CA ASN A 510 37.09 7.60 -1.20
C ASN A 510 37.13 7.53 0.34
N SER A 511 38.32 7.32 0.91
CA SER A 511 38.50 7.14 2.35
C SER A 511 38.19 8.38 3.19
N ALA A 512 38.53 9.59 2.74
CA ALA A 512 38.19 10.82 3.45
C ALA A 512 36.67 11.07 3.46
N LEU A 513 35.97 10.69 2.39
CA LEU A 513 34.51 10.73 2.31
C LEU A 513 33.86 9.68 3.21
N ARG A 514 34.33 8.42 3.21
CA ARG A 514 33.96 7.38 4.17
C ARG A 514 34.05 7.90 5.62
N ASP A 515 35.19 8.50 5.95
CA ASP A 515 35.46 9.10 7.26
C ASP A 515 34.52 10.26 7.59
N ALA A 516 34.20 11.12 6.61
CA ALA A 516 33.29 12.25 6.79
C ALA A 516 31.84 11.79 7.03
N ILE A 517 31.39 10.73 6.35
CA ILE A 517 30.07 10.12 6.52
C ILE A 517 29.99 9.41 7.88
N ALA A 518 31.01 8.63 8.25
CA ALA A 518 31.09 7.99 9.57
C ALA A 518 30.98 9.02 10.70
N LYS A 519 31.75 10.12 10.61
CA LYS A 519 31.71 11.25 11.57
C LYS A 519 30.37 11.98 11.60
N ALA A 520 29.56 11.92 10.53
CA ALA A 520 28.20 12.44 10.51
C ALA A 520 27.23 11.54 11.29
N VAL A 521 27.31 10.21 11.12
CA VAL A 521 26.52 9.23 11.88
C VAL A 521 26.94 9.20 13.36
N GLU A 522 28.23 9.29 13.68
CA GLU A 522 28.75 9.43 15.06
C GLU A 522 28.15 10.64 15.79
N LYS A 523 27.92 11.74 15.07
CA LYS A 523 27.36 13.00 15.59
C LYS A 523 25.83 12.94 15.73
N ASP A 524 25.15 12.16 14.90
CA ASP A 524 23.69 12.08 14.85
C ASP A 524 23.20 10.63 14.62
N PRO A 525 23.30 9.74 15.62
CA PRO A 525 22.95 8.32 15.47
C PRO A 525 21.48 8.06 15.13
N LEU A 526 20.62 9.07 15.29
CA LEU A 526 19.20 9.03 14.95
C LEU A 526 18.91 9.42 13.49
N ILE A 527 19.93 9.69 12.67
CA ILE A 527 19.77 10.16 11.28
C ILE A 527 18.87 9.26 10.44
N PHE A 528 18.97 7.93 10.61
CA PHE A 528 18.18 6.93 9.88
C PHE A 528 16.67 7.03 10.12
N GLY A 529 16.24 7.63 11.23
CA GLY A 529 14.83 7.90 11.54
C GLY A 529 14.31 9.26 11.05
N LYS A 530 15.08 10.01 10.26
CA LYS A 530 14.73 11.36 9.78
C LYS A 530 14.27 11.34 8.32
N LYS A 531 13.55 12.40 7.92
CA LYS A 531 13.08 12.63 6.55
C LYS A 531 14.21 12.47 5.52
N ILE A 532 13.90 11.95 4.33
CA ILE A 532 14.91 11.50 3.38
C ILE A 532 15.80 12.65 2.88
N LYS A 533 15.25 13.87 2.78
CA LYS A 533 15.98 15.11 2.50
C LYS A 533 17.04 15.45 3.57
N VAL A 534 16.76 15.19 4.85
CA VAL A 534 17.70 15.42 5.96
C VAL A 534 18.81 14.37 5.93
N GLN A 535 18.47 13.10 5.65
CA GLN A 535 19.47 12.05 5.47
C GLN A 535 20.39 12.37 4.29
N MET A 536 19.84 12.71 3.13
CA MET A 536 20.61 12.96 1.91
C MET A 536 21.55 14.16 2.08
N ASP A 537 21.10 15.25 2.73
CA ASP A 537 21.96 16.39 3.03
C ASP A 537 23.10 16.03 4.03
N THR A 538 22.77 15.30 5.09
CA THR A 538 23.71 14.95 6.18
C THR A 538 24.72 13.87 5.78
N LEU A 539 24.32 12.90 4.96
CA LEU A 539 25.11 11.70 4.64
C LEU A 539 25.69 11.71 3.21
N VAL A 540 25.23 12.59 2.32
CA VAL A 540 25.78 12.72 0.95
C VAL A 540 26.28 14.14 0.68
N VAL A 541 25.41 15.15 0.76
CA VAL A 541 25.74 16.52 0.31
C VAL A 541 26.84 17.17 1.16
N ALA A 542 26.65 17.25 2.47
CA ALA A 542 27.58 17.92 3.37
C ALA A 542 28.94 17.18 3.49
N PRO A 543 29.01 15.83 3.58
CA PRO A 543 30.26 15.11 3.51
C PRO A 543 31.00 15.33 2.17
N PHE A 544 30.31 15.24 1.03
CA PHE A 544 30.94 15.40 -0.29
C PHE A 544 31.52 16.81 -0.48
N LYS A 545 30.74 17.85 -0.18
CA LYS A 545 31.20 19.26 -0.25
C LYS A 545 32.39 19.51 0.66
N ARG A 546 32.39 18.96 1.88
CA ARG A 546 33.50 19.12 2.84
C ARG A 546 34.82 18.56 2.29
N VAL A 547 34.79 17.35 1.72
CA VAL A 547 35.99 16.64 1.25
C VAL A 547 36.50 17.22 -0.09
N CYS A 548 35.60 17.77 -0.92
CA CYS A 548 36.01 18.62 -2.04
C CYS A 548 36.73 19.89 -1.56
N ALA A 549 36.18 20.57 -0.54
CA ALA A 549 36.72 21.83 -0.03
C ALA A 549 38.07 21.70 0.70
N SER A 550 38.43 20.50 1.19
CA SER A 550 39.77 20.21 1.72
C SER A 550 40.78 19.73 0.66
N GLY A 551 40.34 19.49 -0.58
CA GLY A 551 41.19 18.93 -1.64
C GLY A 551 41.46 17.43 -1.52
N GLU A 552 40.78 16.72 -0.61
CA GLU A 552 40.91 15.28 -0.37
C GLU A 552 40.12 14.42 -1.39
N LEU A 553 39.31 15.06 -2.23
CA LEU A 553 38.55 14.45 -3.32
C LEU A 553 38.49 15.40 -4.52
N ASP A 554 38.98 14.96 -5.67
CA ASP A 554 38.75 15.64 -6.94
C ASP A 554 37.37 15.27 -7.50
N ARG A 555 36.55 16.29 -7.76
CA ARG A 555 35.21 16.16 -8.33
C ARG A 555 35.23 15.72 -9.80
N SER A 556 36.29 16.05 -10.55
CA SER A 556 36.36 15.77 -11.99
C SER A 556 36.57 14.29 -12.31
N THR A 557 37.31 13.57 -11.45
CA THR A 557 37.59 12.14 -11.59
C THR A 557 36.66 11.22 -10.77
N PHE A 558 35.89 11.77 -9.81
CA PHE A 558 35.00 10.94 -8.98
C PHE A 558 33.91 10.21 -9.81
N PRO A 559 33.56 8.94 -9.49
CA PRO A 559 32.48 8.20 -10.13
C PRO A 559 31.10 8.84 -9.87
N HIS A 560 30.46 9.35 -10.91
CA HIS A 560 29.37 10.31 -10.78
C HIS A 560 27.97 9.77 -11.10
N ALA A 561 27.85 8.55 -11.65
CA ALA A 561 26.54 7.97 -11.96
C ALA A 561 25.86 7.39 -10.72
N ILE A 562 24.65 7.86 -10.42
CA ILE A 562 23.74 7.32 -9.40
C ILE A 562 22.52 6.72 -10.11
N LEU A 563 22.32 5.41 -10.00
CA LEU A 563 21.25 4.68 -10.68
C LEU A 563 20.15 4.28 -9.68
N ILE A 564 18.91 4.61 -9.99
CA ILE A 564 17.72 4.27 -9.18
C ILE A 564 16.68 3.58 -10.09
N ASP A 565 16.50 2.27 -9.94
CA ASP A 565 15.55 1.49 -10.76
C ASP A 565 14.29 1.11 -9.97
N GLY A 566 13.15 1.16 -10.65
CA GLY A 566 11.86 0.69 -10.13
C GLY A 566 11.25 1.59 -9.05
N LEU A 567 11.24 2.93 -9.21
CA LEU A 567 10.63 3.80 -8.19
C LEU A 567 9.12 3.55 -7.99
N ASP A 568 8.44 2.95 -8.96
CA ASP A 568 7.06 2.42 -8.87
C ASP A 568 6.93 1.21 -7.93
N GLU A 569 8.04 0.54 -7.63
CA GLU A 569 8.10 -0.52 -6.63
C GLU A 569 8.36 0.02 -5.20
N CYS A 570 8.50 1.34 -5.04
CA CYS A 570 8.48 2.01 -3.75
C CYS A 570 7.04 2.21 -3.26
N SER A 571 6.75 1.73 -2.06
CA SER A 571 5.43 1.75 -1.45
C SER A 571 4.92 3.18 -1.18
N GLY A 572 3.89 3.59 -1.93
CA GLY A 572 3.12 4.81 -1.72
C GLY A 572 3.64 6.05 -2.47
N GLU A 573 2.72 6.74 -3.15
CA GLU A 573 3.01 7.96 -3.93
C GLU A 573 3.66 9.08 -3.10
N GLU A 574 3.30 9.24 -1.81
CA GLU A 574 3.92 10.22 -0.91
C GLU A 574 5.44 9.96 -0.74
N ASN A 575 5.89 8.69 -0.76
CA ASN A 575 7.31 8.32 -0.72
C ASN A 575 8.01 8.58 -2.07
N GLN A 576 7.39 8.20 -3.19
CA GLN A 576 7.93 8.50 -4.53
C GLN A 576 8.18 10.01 -4.70
N ALA A 577 7.23 10.84 -4.26
CA ALA A 577 7.32 12.29 -4.27
C ALA A 577 8.38 12.84 -3.29
N GLU A 578 8.55 12.27 -2.09
CA GLU A 578 9.62 12.72 -1.17
C GLU A 578 11.01 12.44 -1.75
N LEU A 579 11.22 11.29 -2.41
CA LEU A 579 12.49 10.98 -3.07
C LEU A 579 12.79 11.92 -4.24
N LEU A 580 11.82 12.18 -5.13
CA LEU A 580 12.00 13.13 -6.24
C LEU A 580 12.31 14.55 -5.75
N SER A 581 11.63 14.99 -4.69
CA SER A 581 11.89 16.27 -4.01
C SER A 581 13.28 16.33 -3.39
N ALA A 582 13.76 15.23 -2.79
CA ALA A 582 15.10 15.13 -2.24
C ALA A 582 16.19 15.06 -3.33
N ILE A 583 15.99 14.32 -4.42
CA ILE A 583 16.91 14.30 -5.58
C ILE A 583 17.07 15.73 -6.10
N LYS A 584 15.98 16.47 -6.30
CA LYS A 584 16.05 17.88 -6.69
C LYS A 584 16.86 18.69 -5.67
N HIS A 585 16.39 18.78 -4.44
CA HIS A 585 16.92 19.73 -3.48
C HIS A 585 18.30 19.39 -2.89
N CYS A 586 18.70 18.12 -2.92
CA CYS A 586 20.00 17.68 -2.42
C CYS A 586 21.00 17.46 -3.56
N LEU A 587 20.60 16.94 -4.73
CA LEU A 587 21.54 16.53 -5.78
C LEU A 587 21.56 17.46 -7.00
N LEU A 588 20.43 18.09 -7.37
CA LEU A 588 20.33 19.00 -8.53
C LEU A 588 20.51 20.48 -8.16
N ASP A 589 19.87 20.94 -7.08
CA ASP A 589 19.98 22.32 -6.56
C ASP A 589 21.35 22.60 -5.91
N ASN A 590 22.21 21.56 -5.78
CA ASN A 590 23.57 21.68 -5.26
C ASN A 590 24.62 21.38 -6.34
N ASP A 591 25.73 22.10 -6.22
CA ASP A 591 26.92 21.92 -7.05
C ASP A 591 27.68 20.64 -6.68
N LEU A 592 27.25 19.51 -7.26
CA LEU A 592 27.78 18.16 -7.10
C LEU A 592 28.03 17.56 -8.50
N PRO A 593 28.91 16.54 -8.65
CA PRO A 593 29.15 15.92 -9.96
C PRO A 593 28.02 15.00 -10.42
N PHE A 594 27.12 14.62 -9.50
CA PHE A 594 26.24 13.47 -9.71
C PHE A 594 25.28 13.64 -10.88
N ARG A 595 25.19 12.57 -11.69
CA ARG A 595 24.17 12.31 -12.70
C ARG A 595 23.25 11.21 -12.20
N ILE A 596 21.97 11.52 -12.10
CA ILE A 596 20.97 10.62 -11.54
C ILE A 596 20.17 9.99 -12.69
N PHE A 597 20.26 8.69 -12.86
CA PHE A 597 19.47 7.92 -13.81
C PHE A 597 18.36 7.17 -13.06
N LEU A 598 17.12 7.61 -13.25
CA LEU A 598 15.93 7.09 -12.59
C LEU A 598 15.05 6.36 -13.61
N ALA A 599 14.72 5.09 -13.36
CA ALA A 599 13.74 4.35 -14.15
C ALA A 599 12.47 4.06 -13.34
N SER A 600 11.31 4.25 -13.98
CA SER A 600 10.01 3.95 -13.34
C SER A 600 8.86 3.72 -14.34
N ARG A 601 7.69 3.27 -13.88
CA ARG A 601 6.43 3.43 -14.60
C ARG A 601 6.03 4.91 -14.66
N PRO A 602 5.20 5.30 -15.64
CA PRO A 602 4.59 6.63 -15.68
C PRO A 602 3.40 6.73 -14.69
N GLU A 603 3.65 6.50 -13.39
CA GLU A 603 2.67 6.67 -12.31
C GLU A 603 2.40 8.15 -12.01
N TRP A 604 1.34 8.48 -11.27
CA TRP A 604 0.90 9.87 -11.10
C TRP A 604 1.96 10.73 -10.40
N ALA A 605 2.60 10.22 -9.34
CA ALA A 605 3.67 10.93 -8.63
C ALA A 605 4.95 11.13 -9.48
N ILE A 606 5.19 10.28 -10.49
CA ILE A 606 6.28 10.46 -11.44
C ILE A 606 5.88 11.49 -12.50
N ARG A 607 4.75 11.28 -13.17
CA ARG A 607 4.22 12.11 -14.26
C ARG A 607 3.98 13.55 -13.86
N SER A 608 3.34 13.80 -12.71
CA SER A 608 3.05 15.16 -12.22
C SER A 608 4.28 16.01 -11.94
N THR A 609 5.49 15.42 -11.98
CA THR A 609 6.76 16.14 -11.87
C THR A 609 7.51 16.28 -13.19
N LEU A 610 7.20 15.46 -14.21
CA LEU A 610 7.90 15.39 -15.50
C LEU A 610 7.08 15.83 -16.71
N ASP A 611 5.75 15.77 -16.67
CA ASP A 611 4.90 16.21 -17.78
C ASP A 611 4.89 17.76 -17.88
N ALA A 612 4.69 18.27 -19.10
CA ALA A 612 4.83 19.69 -19.44
C ALA A 612 3.58 20.55 -19.11
N ASP A 613 2.42 19.93 -18.94
CA ASP A 613 1.14 20.60 -18.65
C ASP A 613 0.31 19.77 -17.65
N PRO A 614 0.04 20.28 -16.42
CA PRO A 614 0.68 21.46 -15.84
C PRO A 614 2.19 21.23 -15.67
N GLU A 615 3.01 22.28 -15.83
CA GLU A 615 4.47 22.15 -15.81
C GLU A 615 4.98 21.54 -14.49
N GLY A 616 5.45 20.30 -14.57
CA GLY A 616 6.02 19.57 -13.45
C GLY A 616 7.37 20.16 -13.03
N TYR A 617 7.66 20.16 -11.72
CA TYR A 617 8.84 20.84 -11.15
C TYR A 617 10.21 20.24 -11.56
N LEU A 618 10.22 19.14 -12.31
CA LEU A 618 11.41 18.52 -12.92
C LEU A 618 11.40 18.58 -14.45
N TYR A 619 10.33 19.04 -15.13
CA TYR A 619 10.16 18.97 -16.58
C TYR A 619 11.39 19.49 -17.36
N GLN A 620 11.86 20.70 -17.07
CA GLN A 620 13.04 21.28 -17.73
C GLN A 620 14.38 20.72 -17.19
N LEU A 621 14.38 20.15 -15.97
CA LEU A 621 15.59 19.65 -15.28
C LEU A 621 15.94 18.20 -15.67
N ALA A 622 14.97 17.44 -16.17
CA ALA A 622 15.11 16.02 -16.49
C ALA A 622 15.16 15.79 -18.01
N TYR A 623 16.12 14.98 -18.46
CA TYR A 623 16.04 14.36 -19.77
C TYR A 623 15.04 13.19 -19.71
N HIS A 624 13.85 13.35 -20.29
CA HIS A 624 12.75 12.39 -20.18
C HIS A 624 12.70 11.43 -21.37
N ILE A 625 13.09 10.17 -21.14
CA ILE A 625 12.95 9.10 -22.12
C ILE A 625 11.64 8.34 -21.87
N LYS A 626 10.68 8.45 -22.80
CA LYS A 626 9.48 7.61 -22.83
C LYS A 626 9.79 6.34 -23.64
N LEU A 627 10.26 5.28 -22.96
CA LEU A 627 10.83 4.07 -23.56
C LEU A 627 9.83 3.34 -24.48
N SER A 628 8.54 3.34 -24.13
CA SER A 628 7.48 2.71 -24.93
C SER A 628 7.06 3.54 -26.15
N ASP A 629 7.32 4.84 -26.14
CA ASP A 629 6.81 5.79 -27.14
C ASP A 629 7.89 6.13 -28.17
N LYS A 630 9.16 6.21 -27.73
CA LYS A 630 10.32 6.57 -28.55
C LYS A 630 11.02 5.37 -29.21
N TYR A 631 10.92 4.17 -28.60
CA TYR A 631 11.69 2.99 -29.01
C TYR A 631 10.81 1.75 -29.19
N ASP A 632 10.45 1.43 -30.43
CA ASP A 632 9.80 0.15 -30.76
C ASP A 632 10.64 -1.02 -30.26
N ALA A 633 9.97 -2.00 -29.67
CA ALA A 633 10.57 -3.23 -29.15
C ALA A 633 10.40 -4.42 -30.11
N THR A 634 9.59 -4.29 -31.17
CA THR A 634 9.18 -5.41 -32.04
C THR A 634 10.38 -6.09 -32.71
N ALA A 635 11.34 -5.33 -33.23
CA ALA A 635 12.56 -5.88 -33.84
C ALA A 635 13.47 -6.58 -32.81
N ASP A 636 13.65 -5.99 -31.63
CA ASP A 636 14.44 -6.58 -30.55
C ASP A 636 13.81 -7.86 -29.99
N ILE A 637 12.49 -7.87 -29.80
CA ILE A 637 11.72 -9.02 -29.29
C ILE A 637 11.84 -10.19 -30.27
N ARG A 638 11.72 -9.93 -31.58
CA ARG A 638 11.97 -10.92 -32.65
C ARG A 638 13.39 -11.50 -32.53
N ARG A 639 14.41 -10.66 -32.41
CA ARG A 639 15.81 -11.09 -32.29
C ARG A 639 16.06 -11.89 -31.00
N TYR A 640 15.49 -11.46 -29.88
CA TYR A 640 15.56 -12.14 -28.59
C TYR A 640 14.92 -13.54 -28.64
N LEU A 641 13.69 -13.63 -29.15
CA LEU A 641 12.98 -14.91 -29.31
C LEU A 641 13.77 -15.87 -30.20
N TRP A 642 14.24 -15.41 -31.36
CA TRP A 642 15.10 -16.21 -32.25
C TRP A 642 16.37 -16.69 -31.53
N ARG A 643 17.15 -15.78 -30.92
CA ARG A 643 18.43 -16.10 -30.27
C ARG A 643 18.24 -17.08 -29.10
N ARG A 644 17.26 -16.84 -28.23
CA ARG A 644 17.03 -17.65 -27.02
C ARG A 644 16.37 -18.99 -27.30
N LEU A 645 15.39 -19.07 -28.21
CA LEU A 645 14.78 -20.35 -28.57
C LEU A 645 15.79 -21.25 -29.30
N ARG A 646 16.62 -20.72 -30.21
CA ARG A 646 17.70 -21.49 -30.85
C ARG A 646 18.70 -22.06 -29.84
N ASP A 647 19.07 -21.30 -28.81
CA ASP A 647 19.96 -21.75 -27.73
C ASP A 647 19.32 -22.84 -26.85
N ILE A 648 18.01 -22.76 -26.58
CA ILE A 648 17.27 -23.86 -25.92
C ILE A 648 17.28 -25.11 -26.82
N GLY A 649 17.10 -24.96 -28.13
CA GLY A 649 17.05 -26.06 -29.09
C GLY A 649 18.38 -26.81 -29.23
N SER A 650 19.50 -26.08 -29.32
CA SER A 650 20.84 -26.69 -29.41
C SER A 650 21.24 -27.45 -28.15
N ARG A 651 20.75 -27.02 -26.97
CA ARG A 651 20.99 -27.66 -25.67
C ARG A 651 19.96 -28.76 -25.33
N SER A 652 18.86 -28.85 -26.07
CA SER A 652 17.77 -29.80 -25.81
C SER A 652 18.16 -31.24 -26.13
N ARG A 653 17.50 -32.19 -25.46
CA ARG A 653 17.52 -33.61 -25.80
C ARG A 653 16.53 -33.98 -26.92
N ASP A 654 15.61 -33.09 -27.26
CA ASP A 654 14.64 -33.31 -28.33
C ASP A 654 15.25 -33.01 -29.70
N ARG A 655 15.42 -34.05 -30.53
CA ARG A 655 15.96 -33.94 -31.89
C ARG A 655 15.14 -33.02 -32.81
N ARG A 656 13.86 -32.78 -32.51
CA ARG A 656 13.03 -31.80 -33.24
C ARG A 656 13.51 -30.37 -33.00
N ALA A 657 13.92 -30.06 -31.76
CA ALA A 657 14.42 -28.74 -31.36
C ALA A 657 15.85 -28.47 -31.85
N GLN A 658 16.64 -29.53 -32.05
CA GLN A 658 17.97 -29.47 -32.66
C GLN A 658 17.94 -29.20 -34.17
N SER A 659 16.74 -29.16 -34.79
CA SER A 659 16.59 -28.92 -36.23
C SER A 659 16.94 -27.47 -36.61
N HIS A 660 17.63 -27.29 -37.74
CA HIS A 660 17.82 -25.97 -38.33
C HIS A 660 16.49 -25.30 -38.74
N LEU A 661 15.37 -26.03 -38.75
CA LEU A 661 14.02 -25.52 -39.00
C LEU A 661 13.22 -25.15 -37.74
N TRP A 662 13.77 -25.29 -36.51
CA TRP A 662 13.07 -24.95 -35.26
C TRP A 662 13.78 -23.85 -34.44
N PRO A 663 13.07 -22.83 -33.92
CA PRO A 663 11.65 -22.51 -34.18
C PRO A 663 11.41 -22.11 -35.65
N THR A 664 10.16 -22.04 -36.08
CA THR A 664 9.81 -21.51 -37.40
C THR A 664 9.62 -19.99 -37.36
N GLU A 665 9.73 -19.31 -38.50
CA GLU A 665 9.44 -17.86 -38.59
C GLU A 665 7.96 -17.57 -38.24
N GLU A 666 7.04 -18.47 -38.59
CA GLU A 666 5.61 -18.32 -38.25
C GLU A 666 5.35 -18.39 -36.74
N ASP A 667 6.01 -19.32 -36.02
CA ASP A 667 5.96 -19.37 -34.56
C ASP A 667 6.50 -18.06 -33.95
N ILE A 668 7.61 -17.55 -34.48
CA ILE A 668 8.23 -16.31 -33.99
C ILE A 668 7.33 -15.11 -34.23
N GLU A 669 6.80 -14.91 -35.44
CA GLU A 669 5.94 -13.77 -35.73
C GLU A 669 4.64 -13.78 -34.91
N LYS A 670 4.03 -14.95 -34.70
CA LYS A 670 2.86 -15.09 -33.80
C LYS A 670 3.19 -14.65 -32.38
N LEU A 671 4.37 -15.02 -31.85
CA LEU A 671 4.85 -14.60 -30.53
C LEU A 671 5.25 -13.12 -30.47
N VAL A 672 5.81 -12.56 -31.53
CA VAL A 672 6.16 -11.13 -31.63
C VAL A 672 4.91 -10.26 -31.63
N VAL A 673 3.88 -10.64 -32.39
CA VAL A 673 2.57 -9.97 -32.41
C VAL A 673 1.89 -10.07 -31.03
N ALA A 674 1.84 -11.27 -30.44
CA ALA A 674 1.26 -11.48 -29.11
C ALA A 674 2.02 -10.73 -27.99
N ALA A 675 3.33 -10.57 -28.12
CA ALA A 675 4.13 -9.78 -27.18
C ALA A 675 3.75 -8.29 -27.16
N SER A 676 3.23 -7.73 -28.27
CA SER A 676 2.74 -6.35 -28.35
C SER A 676 3.73 -5.30 -27.78
N GLY A 677 5.03 -5.47 -28.06
CA GLY A 677 6.10 -4.60 -27.56
C GLY A 677 6.57 -4.86 -26.12
N GLN A 678 6.07 -5.91 -25.45
CA GLN A 678 6.36 -6.22 -24.05
C GLN A 678 7.38 -7.36 -23.92
N PHE A 679 8.61 -7.04 -23.52
CA PHE A 679 9.67 -8.04 -23.29
C PHE A 679 9.31 -9.07 -22.22
N ILE A 680 8.48 -8.73 -21.23
CA ILE A 680 8.06 -9.70 -20.21
C ILE A 680 7.31 -10.90 -20.82
N TYR A 681 6.49 -10.70 -21.85
CA TYR A 681 5.84 -11.80 -22.56
C TYR A 681 6.90 -12.73 -23.16
N ALA A 682 7.82 -12.17 -23.97
CA ALA A 682 8.87 -12.95 -24.62
C ALA A 682 9.79 -13.66 -23.62
N ALA A 683 10.11 -13.03 -22.49
CA ALA A 683 10.91 -13.63 -21.42
C ALA A 683 10.17 -14.79 -20.71
N THR A 684 8.88 -14.63 -20.41
CA THR A 684 8.05 -15.71 -19.85
C THR A 684 7.92 -16.88 -20.84
N VAL A 685 7.72 -16.61 -22.14
CA VAL A 685 7.70 -17.64 -23.19
C VAL A 685 9.03 -18.41 -23.23
N VAL A 686 10.16 -17.70 -23.29
CA VAL A 686 11.51 -18.32 -23.29
C VAL A 686 11.71 -19.18 -22.05
N LYS A 687 11.34 -18.69 -20.85
CA LYS A 687 11.46 -19.48 -19.61
C LYS A 687 10.55 -20.71 -19.62
N TYR A 688 9.29 -20.60 -20.04
CA TYR A 688 8.36 -21.74 -20.12
C TYR A 688 8.82 -22.80 -21.13
N VAL A 689 9.37 -22.40 -22.27
CA VAL A 689 9.93 -23.32 -23.28
C VAL A 689 11.24 -23.94 -22.83
N SER A 690 12.00 -23.29 -21.92
CA SER A 690 13.26 -23.81 -21.38
C SER A 690 13.11 -24.93 -20.33
N GLU A 691 11.87 -25.35 -20.02
CA GLU A 691 11.59 -26.32 -18.96
C GLU A 691 12.28 -27.67 -19.19
N ARG A 692 13.11 -28.09 -18.23
CA ARG A 692 14.10 -29.18 -18.37
C ARG A 692 13.46 -30.56 -18.58
N HIS A 693 12.25 -30.73 -18.06
CA HIS A 693 11.54 -32.02 -18.06
C HIS A 693 10.49 -32.15 -19.18
N SER A 694 10.38 -31.14 -20.05
CA SER A 694 9.43 -31.10 -21.17
C SER A 694 10.13 -31.04 -22.53
N SER A 695 9.38 -31.32 -23.61
CA SER A 695 9.84 -30.93 -24.95
C SER A 695 9.69 -29.41 -25.14
N PRO A 696 10.74 -28.68 -25.56
CA PRO A 696 10.61 -27.28 -25.92
C PRO A 696 9.78 -27.10 -27.22
N VAL A 697 9.72 -28.11 -28.10
CA VAL A 697 8.91 -28.04 -29.32
C VAL A 697 7.42 -28.11 -28.99
N ASP A 698 7.03 -29.00 -28.07
CA ASP A 698 5.63 -29.13 -27.69
C ASP A 698 5.20 -27.98 -26.77
N ARG A 699 6.05 -27.51 -25.83
CA ARG A 699 5.76 -26.29 -25.05
C ARG A 699 5.69 -25.02 -25.90
N LEU A 700 6.50 -24.88 -26.96
CA LEU A 700 6.38 -23.77 -27.91
C LEU A 700 5.03 -23.82 -28.63
N ARG A 701 4.65 -24.98 -29.17
CA ARG A 701 3.35 -25.20 -29.84
C ARG A 701 2.17 -24.89 -28.93
N THR A 702 2.24 -25.27 -27.65
CA THR A 702 1.21 -24.94 -26.65
C THR A 702 1.02 -23.42 -26.52
N ILE A 703 2.10 -22.64 -26.41
CA ILE A 703 2.01 -21.16 -26.34
C ILE A 703 1.53 -20.55 -27.66
N VAL A 704 1.97 -21.05 -28.81
CA VAL A 704 1.51 -20.57 -30.12
C VAL A 704 0.01 -20.83 -30.28
N ASN A 705 -0.49 -21.99 -29.86
CA ASN A 705 -1.93 -22.32 -29.84
C ASN A 705 -2.74 -21.47 -28.84
N TRP A 706 -2.10 -20.94 -27.79
CA TRP A 706 -2.72 -20.00 -26.85
C TRP A 706 -2.80 -18.55 -27.37
N SER A 707 -2.14 -18.24 -28.48
CA SER A 707 -2.04 -16.90 -29.05
C SER A 707 -3.09 -16.72 -30.14
N PRO A 708 -4.17 -15.93 -29.92
CA PRO A 708 -5.28 -15.84 -30.87
C PRO A 708 -4.89 -15.10 -32.16
N GLU A 709 -5.49 -15.51 -33.28
CA GLU A 709 -5.25 -14.89 -34.58
C GLU A 709 -5.90 -13.49 -34.66
N ALA A 710 -5.07 -12.45 -34.58
CA ALA A 710 -5.38 -11.06 -34.93
C ALA A 710 -6.68 -10.47 -34.33
N ALA A 711 -6.98 -10.79 -33.07
CA ALA A 711 -8.07 -10.13 -32.35
C ALA A 711 -7.81 -8.61 -32.23
N GLN A 712 -8.87 -7.80 -32.36
CA GLN A 712 -8.77 -6.35 -32.27
C GLN A 712 -8.23 -5.91 -30.89
N GLN A 713 -7.25 -5.01 -30.88
CA GLN A 713 -6.62 -4.50 -29.66
C GLN A 713 -7.61 -3.66 -28.82
N THR A 714 -8.39 -4.31 -27.95
CA THR A 714 -9.35 -3.63 -27.07
C THR A 714 -8.81 -3.34 -25.67
N ARG A 715 -7.73 -4.02 -25.23
CA ARG A 715 -7.19 -3.92 -23.87
C ARG A 715 -5.66 -4.03 -23.81
N PRO A 716 -4.97 -3.15 -23.04
CA PRO A 716 -3.57 -3.35 -22.68
C PRO A 716 -3.35 -4.67 -21.91
N PHE A 717 -2.19 -5.30 -22.10
CA PHE A 717 -1.74 -6.53 -21.40
C PHE A 717 -2.57 -7.81 -21.63
N GLU A 718 -3.61 -7.81 -22.46
CA GLU A 718 -4.53 -8.95 -22.60
C GLU A 718 -3.82 -10.26 -23.02
N HIS A 719 -2.84 -10.20 -23.92
CA HIS A 719 -2.01 -11.35 -24.32
C HIS A 719 -1.08 -11.87 -23.21
N LEU A 720 -0.55 -10.98 -22.36
CA LEU A 720 0.24 -11.35 -21.19
C LEU A 720 -0.64 -12.03 -20.12
N ASP A 721 -1.84 -11.50 -19.91
CA ASP A 721 -2.81 -12.07 -18.97
C ASP A 721 -3.37 -13.42 -19.46
N MET A 722 -3.51 -13.63 -20.78
CA MET A 722 -3.79 -14.96 -21.35
C MET A 722 -2.64 -15.94 -21.08
N LEU A 723 -1.39 -15.52 -21.31
CA LEU A 723 -0.22 -16.36 -21.01
C LEU A 723 -0.15 -16.74 -19.52
N TYR A 724 -0.38 -15.78 -18.62
CA TYR A 724 -0.43 -16.04 -17.18
C TYR A 724 -1.59 -16.95 -16.76
N ARG A 725 -2.82 -16.72 -17.27
CA ARG A 725 -3.98 -17.60 -17.01
C ARG A 725 -3.68 -19.03 -17.44
N ASN A 726 -3.15 -19.21 -18.65
CA ASN A 726 -2.98 -20.54 -19.23
C ASN A 726 -1.85 -21.33 -18.54
N ILE A 727 -0.72 -20.69 -18.21
CA ILE A 727 0.35 -21.33 -17.42
C ILE A 727 -0.16 -21.75 -16.04
N LEU A 728 -0.92 -20.90 -15.34
CA LEU A 728 -1.51 -21.23 -14.05
C LEU A 728 -2.58 -22.33 -14.13
N SER A 729 -3.42 -22.33 -15.17
CA SER A 729 -4.39 -23.40 -15.41
C SER A 729 -3.69 -24.75 -15.64
N THR A 730 -2.64 -24.81 -16.47
CA THR A 730 -1.88 -26.06 -16.68
C THR A 730 -1.20 -26.54 -15.39
N ALA A 731 -0.62 -25.65 -14.60
CA ALA A 731 -0.03 -26.01 -13.30
C ALA A 731 -1.09 -26.50 -12.30
N LYS A 732 -2.24 -25.82 -12.23
CA LYS A 732 -3.40 -26.22 -11.42
C LYS A 732 -3.89 -27.61 -11.79
N GLU A 733 -4.16 -27.83 -13.08
CA GLU A 733 -4.67 -29.10 -13.60
C GLU A 733 -3.69 -30.25 -13.32
N THR A 734 -2.39 -30.01 -13.47
CA THR A 734 -1.35 -31.01 -13.18
C THR A 734 -1.27 -31.32 -11.68
N TYR A 735 -1.33 -30.31 -10.81
CA TYR A 735 -1.29 -30.49 -9.35
C TYR A 735 -2.55 -31.19 -8.82
N GLU A 736 -3.74 -30.71 -9.19
CA GLU A 736 -5.02 -31.25 -8.71
C GLU A 736 -5.31 -32.66 -9.26
N ALA A 737 -4.75 -33.02 -10.43
CA ALA A 737 -4.78 -34.39 -10.96
C ALA A 737 -3.91 -35.39 -10.16
N VAL A 738 -2.92 -34.90 -9.40
CA VAL A 738 -2.11 -35.72 -8.48
C VAL A 738 -2.74 -35.77 -7.08
N ASP A 739 -3.26 -34.64 -6.58
CA ASP A 739 -3.80 -34.50 -5.20
C ASP A 739 -5.26 -34.99 -5.01
N THR A 740 -5.71 -35.93 -5.84
CA THR A 740 -7.11 -36.41 -5.92
C THR A 740 -7.73 -36.92 -4.61
N ASN A 741 -6.92 -37.20 -3.58
CA ASN A 741 -7.38 -37.70 -2.28
C ASN A 741 -7.56 -36.63 -1.19
N ARG A 742 -7.14 -35.37 -1.40
CA ARG A 742 -7.17 -34.32 -0.35
C ARG A 742 -8.04 -33.11 -0.70
N GLY A 743 -8.31 -32.86 -1.98
CA GLY A 743 -9.22 -31.79 -2.41
C GLY A 743 -8.71 -30.39 -2.05
N ARG A 744 -7.38 -30.18 -2.15
CA ARG A 744 -6.76 -28.89 -1.88
C ARG A 744 -6.88 -27.98 -3.10
N ASP A 745 -7.24 -26.72 -2.87
CA ASP A 745 -7.33 -25.69 -3.91
C ASP A 745 -5.91 -25.16 -4.19
N PHE A 746 -5.36 -25.50 -5.35
CA PHE A 746 -4.02 -25.11 -5.76
C PHE A 746 -3.81 -23.59 -5.71
N VAL A 747 -4.81 -22.82 -6.16
CA VAL A 747 -4.70 -21.36 -6.29
C VAL A 747 -4.75 -20.73 -4.90
N LEU A 748 -5.61 -21.22 -4.01
CA LEU A 748 -5.67 -20.77 -2.61
C LEU A 748 -4.35 -21.00 -1.86
N LEU A 749 -3.74 -22.18 -2.02
CA LEU A 749 -2.43 -22.50 -1.42
C LEU A 749 -1.33 -21.60 -1.98
N PHE A 750 -1.23 -21.49 -3.31
CA PHE A 750 -0.24 -20.66 -3.99
C PHE A 750 -0.31 -19.19 -3.55
N ARG A 751 -1.53 -18.65 -3.44
CA ARG A 751 -1.77 -17.30 -2.94
C ARG A 751 -1.50 -17.16 -1.44
N ALA A 752 -1.68 -18.20 -0.64
CA ALA A 752 -1.27 -18.20 0.77
C ALA A 752 0.26 -18.08 0.93
N HIS A 753 1.05 -18.80 0.13
CA HIS A 753 2.51 -18.65 0.11
C HIS A 753 2.97 -17.27 -0.36
N GLN A 754 2.33 -16.70 -1.38
CA GLN A 754 2.60 -15.32 -1.82
C GLN A 754 2.42 -14.33 -0.66
N VAL A 755 1.30 -14.41 0.07
CA VAL A 755 1.02 -13.50 1.19
C VAL A 755 2.00 -13.69 2.36
N ASN A 756 2.37 -14.94 2.71
CA ASN A 756 3.39 -15.18 3.75
C ASN A 756 4.78 -14.65 3.34
N ALA A 757 5.15 -14.77 2.06
CA ALA A 757 6.41 -14.21 1.54
C ALA A 757 6.42 -12.67 1.62
N LEU A 758 5.32 -12.00 1.29
CA LEU A 758 5.20 -10.54 1.33
C LEU A 758 5.20 -9.96 2.75
N CYS A 759 4.67 -10.68 3.75
CA CYS A 759 4.63 -10.22 5.15
C CYS A 759 6.00 -10.10 5.84
N ARG A 760 7.10 -10.48 5.18
CA ARG A 760 8.42 -10.90 5.72
C ARG A 760 9.14 -10.03 6.76
N HIS A 761 8.66 -8.84 7.11
CA HIS A 761 9.29 -7.96 8.11
C HIS A 761 8.34 -7.35 9.19
N ASP A 762 7.01 -7.55 9.16
CA ASP A 762 6.20 -7.33 10.38
C ASP A 762 6.24 -8.59 11.24
N ILE A 763 7.13 -8.56 12.25
CA ILE A 763 7.51 -9.66 13.15
C ILE A 763 6.31 -10.39 13.79
N ARG A 764 5.11 -9.79 13.76
CA ARG A 764 3.85 -10.37 14.24
C ARG A 764 3.23 -11.44 13.33
N TRP A 765 3.60 -11.47 12.04
CA TRP A 765 2.89 -12.25 11.01
C TRP A 765 3.80 -13.14 10.14
N THR A 766 5.11 -13.12 10.36
CA THR A 766 6.09 -13.84 9.53
C THR A 766 6.31 -15.27 9.98
N TRP A 767 5.91 -16.26 9.18
CA TRP A 767 6.15 -17.67 9.51
C TRP A 767 7.25 -18.26 8.60
N PRO A 768 8.27 -18.96 9.16
CA PRO A 768 9.18 -19.80 8.37
C PRO A 768 8.38 -20.78 7.52
N SER A 769 8.85 -21.15 6.32
CA SER A 769 8.05 -22.02 5.42
C SER A 769 7.64 -23.30 6.13
N GLU A 770 8.58 -24.01 6.77
CA GLU A 770 8.33 -25.24 7.55
C GLU A 770 7.13 -25.12 8.53
N LEU A 771 7.02 -23.99 9.23
CA LEU A 771 5.91 -23.71 10.16
C LEU A 771 4.62 -23.33 9.42
N PHE A 772 4.74 -22.59 8.32
CA PHE A 772 3.62 -22.22 7.46
C PHE A 772 2.99 -23.47 6.84
N ASP A 773 3.82 -24.28 6.16
CA ASP A 773 3.51 -25.60 5.63
C ASP A 773 2.82 -26.48 6.69
N GLU A 774 3.41 -26.63 7.89
CA GLU A 774 2.80 -27.40 8.99
C GLU A 774 1.37 -26.93 9.29
N VAL A 775 1.15 -25.61 9.33
CA VAL A 775 -0.14 -25.05 9.76
C VAL A 775 -1.20 -25.02 8.66
N ILE A 776 -0.86 -24.70 7.40
CA ILE A 776 -1.83 -24.82 6.29
C ILE A 776 -2.09 -26.27 5.88
N GLY A 777 -1.40 -27.24 6.48
CA GLY A 777 -1.65 -28.67 6.30
C GLY A 777 -0.95 -29.25 5.07
N LEU A 778 0.24 -28.70 4.76
CA LEU A 778 1.12 -29.20 3.72
C LEU A 778 2.23 -30.08 4.32
N GLU A 779 2.79 -30.93 3.46
CA GLU A 779 3.95 -31.78 3.74
C GLU A 779 5.26 -31.13 3.27
N GLU A 780 6.38 -31.67 3.76
CA GLU A 780 7.72 -31.18 3.39
C GLU A 780 7.88 -31.18 1.86
N LYS A 781 8.32 -30.04 1.31
CA LYS A 781 8.51 -29.78 -0.14
C LYS A 781 7.24 -29.66 -0.99
N GLU A 782 6.03 -29.61 -0.41
CA GLU A 782 4.84 -29.34 -1.24
C GLU A 782 4.87 -27.94 -1.88
N LEU A 783 5.56 -26.94 -1.30
CA LEU A 783 5.86 -25.67 -1.98
C LEU A 783 6.73 -25.86 -3.25
N GLU A 784 7.66 -26.83 -3.26
CA GLU A 784 8.46 -27.13 -4.46
C GLU A 784 7.57 -27.77 -5.54
N ALA A 785 6.66 -28.67 -5.15
CA ALA A 785 5.67 -29.25 -6.06
C ALA A 785 4.70 -28.19 -6.61
N LEU A 786 4.19 -27.31 -5.77
CA LEU A 786 3.28 -26.21 -6.10
C LEU A 786 3.90 -25.20 -7.10
N CYS A 787 5.21 -25.01 -7.04
CA CYS A 787 5.95 -24.11 -7.94
C CYS A 787 6.57 -24.80 -9.17
N SER A 788 6.47 -26.12 -9.30
CA SER A 788 7.20 -26.91 -10.31
C SER A 788 6.87 -26.51 -11.76
N ASP A 789 5.59 -26.52 -12.16
CA ASP A 789 5.18 -26.03 -13.49
C ASP A 789 5.18 -24.49 -13.63
N LEU A 790 5.48 -23.76 -12.55
CA LEU A 790 5.50 -22.30 -12.49
C LEU A 790 6.90 -21.68 -12.55
N HIS A 791 7.95 -22.47 -12.84
CA HIS A 791 9.35 -22.00 -13.01
C HIS A 791 9.55 -20.88 -14.06
N SER A 792 8.55 -20.58 -14.89
CA SER A 792 8.54 -19.45 -15.83
C SER A 792 8.07 -18.12 -15.23
N LEU A 793 7.41 -18.16 -14.07
CA LEU A 793 6.77 -17.04 -13.37
C LEU A 793 7.38 -16.79 -11.98
N VAL A 794 7.77 -17.87 -11.30
CA VAL A 794 8.28 -17.86 -9.92
C VAL A 794 9.64 -18.53 -9.79
N PHE A 795 10.35 -18.18 -8.71
CA PHE A 795 11.53 -18.89 -8.22
C PHE A 795 11.47 -19.07 -6.70
N LEU A 796 12.18 -20.07 -6.19
CA LEU A 796 12.28 -20.34 -4.75
C LEU A 796 13.65 -19.90 -4.24
N GLN A 797 13.68 -19.13 -3.16
CA GLN A 797 14.91 -18.70 -2.48
C GLN A 797 14.74 -18.77 -0.97
N ALA A 798 15.66 -19.50 -0.31
CA ALA A 798 15.67 -19.73 1.13
C ALA A 798 14.32 -20.21 1.71
N GLY A 799 13.64 -21.11 0.99
CA GLY A 799 12.34 -21.68 1.38
C GLY A 799 11.12 -20.80 1.08
N HIS A 800 11.27 -19.63 0.45
CA HIS A 800 10.13 -18.77 0.10
C HIS A 800 10.03 -18.55 -1.41
N MET A 801 8.80 -18.30 -1.87
CA MET A 801 8.47 -18.02 -3.26
C MET A 801 8.60 -16.54 -3.60
N TRP A 802 9.19 -16.27 -4.76
CA TRP A 802 9.42 -14.95 -5.32
C TRP A 802 8.97 -14.93 -6.78
N PHE A 803 8.47 -13.78 -7.27
CA PHE A 803 8.05 -13.63 -8.66
C PHE A 803 9.14 -12.92 -9.46
N TYR A 804 9.35 -13.30 -10.73
CA TYR A 804 10.36 -12.65 -11.58
C TYR A 804 10.00 -11.21 -11.98
N HIS A 805 8.73 -10.82 -11.90
CA HIS A 805 8.27 -9.50 -12.31
C HIS A 805 6.92 -9.12 -11.67
N GLN A 806 6.79 -7.87 -11.24
CA GLN A 806 5.63 -7.34 -10.48
C GLN A 806 4.28 -7.51 -11.21
N SER A 807 4.26 -7.48 -12.56
CA SER A 807 3.03 -7.63 -13.37
C SER A 807 2.28 -8.94 -13.16
N PHE A 808 2.93 -9.96 -12.61
CA PHE A 808 2.31 -11.22 -12.22
C PHE A 808 1.63 -11.14 -10.83
N SER A 809 2.19 -10.36 -9.90
CA SER A 809 1.52 -10.02 -8.63
C SER A 809 0.24 -9.22 -8.92
N GLU A 810 0.35 -8.18 -9.72
CA GLU A 810 -0.76 -7.33 -10.18
C GLU A 810 -1.85 -8.10 -10.96
N PHE A 811 -1.46 -9.19 -11.63
CA PHE A 811 -2.38 -10.09 -12.32
C PHE A 811 -3.21 -10.88 -11.30
N LEU A 812 -2.55 -11.52 -10.33
CA LEU A 812 -3.19 -12.31 -9.26
C LEU A 812 -4.05 -11.45 -8.32
N GLU A 813 -3.63 -10.21 -8.06
CA GLU A 813 -4.33 -9.24 -7.20
C GLU A 813 -5.56 -8.63 -7.87
N SER A 814 -5.72 -8.78 -9.19
CA SER A 814 -6.84 -8.22 -9.95
C SER A 814 -7.85 -9.29 -10.36
N GLU A 815 -9.05 -9.25 -9.77
CA GLU A 815 -10.19 -10.11 -10.15
C GLU A 815 -10.50 -10.05 -11.66
N PHE A 816 -10.37 -8.88 -12.28
CA PHE A 816 -10.59 -8.67 -13.70
C PHE A 816 -9.55 -9.37 -14.60
N ARG A 817 -8.29 -9.51 -14.12
CA ARG A 817 -7.18 -10.13 -14.86
C ARG A 817 -7.10 -11.64 -14.59
N ALA A 818 -7.10 -12.05 -13.32
CA ALA A 818 -7.05 -13.47 -12.94
C ALA A 818 -8.37 -14.22 -13.18
N GLN A 819 -9.52 -13.55 -13.14
CA GLN A 819 -10.84 -14.11 -13.43
C GLN A 819 -11.14 -15.35 -12.56
N TYR A 820 -11.32 -16.53 -13.14
CA TYR A 820 -11.58 -17.78 -12.40
C TYR A 820 -10.37 -18.29 -11.59
N LEU A 821 -9.19 -17.68 -11.76
CA LEU A 821 -7.99 -17.89 -10.94
C LEU A 821 -7.81 -16.80 -9.86
N PHE A 822 -8.79 -15.92 -9.67
CA PHE A 822 -8.75 -14.94 -8.60
C PHE A 822 -9.09 -15.57 -7.24
N VAL A 823 -8.27 -15.27 -6.23
CA VAL A 823 -8.55 -15.58 -4.83
C VAL A 823 -8.36 -14.31 -4.02
N SER A 824 -9.41 -13.89 -3.33
CA SER A 824 -9.38 -12.67 -2.50
C SER A 824 -8.52 -12.87 -1.25
N GLU A 825 -7.89 -11.80 -0.76
CA GLU A 825 -7.13 -11.81 0.48
C GLU A 825 -7.96 -12.30 1.68
N THR A 826 -9.27 -12.04 1.68
CA THR A 826 -10.23 -12.55 2.67
C THR A 826 -10.35 -14.08 2.64
N GLN A 827 -10.32 -14.72 1.47
CA GLN A 827 -10.29 -16.19 1.36
C GLN A 827 -8.98 -16.75 1.91
N ILE A 828 -7.84 -16.13 1.56
CA ILE A 828 -6.51 -16.53 2.05
C ILE A 828 -6.45 -16.44 3.58
N ARG A 829 -6.79 -15.28 4.15
CA ARG A 829 -6.80 -15.05 5.61
C ARG A 829 -7.77 -16.00 6.33
N LYS A 830 -8.94 -16.26 5.75
CA LYS A 830 -9.92 -17.23 6.29
C LYS A 830 -9.40 -18.66 6.27
N HIS A 831 -8.73 -19.07 5.19
CA HIS A 831 -8.11 -20.40 5.09
C HIS A 831 -7.02 -20.56 6.14
N VAL A 832 -5.99 -19.69 6.12
CA VAL A 832 -4.87 -19.72 7.08
C VAL A 832 -5.41 -19.73 8.51
N THR A 833 -6.27 -18.77 8.90
CA THR A 833 -6.85 -18.70 10.26
C THR A 833 -7.65 -19.95 10.64
N GLY A 834 -8.36 -20.56 9.67
CA GLY A 834 -9.08 -21.81 9.88
C GLY A 834 -8.13 -22.97 10.21
N SER A 835 -7.05 -23.11 9.44
CA SER A 835 -6.04 -24.14 9.66
C SER A 835 -5.24 -23.91 10.96
N CYS A 836 -4.97 -22.65 11.33
CA CYS A 836 -4.43 -22.30 12.66
C CYS A 836 -5.32 -22.83 13.80
N LEU A 837 -6.63 -22.53 13.75
CA LEU A 837 -7.58 -22.96 14.77
C LEU A 837 -7.70 -24.49 14.83
N GLN A 838 -7.72 -25.16 13.68
CA GLN A 838 -7.74 -26.62 13.61
C GLN A 838 -6.49 -27.22 14.27
N LYS A 839 -5.29 -26.69 14.00
CA LYS A 839 -4.03 -27.14 14.62
C LYS A 839 -3.96 -26.87 16.12
N ILE A 840 -4.56 -25.78 16.60
CA ILE A 840 -4.67 -25.48 18.03
C ILE A 840 -5.58 -26.50 18.73
N CYS A 841 -6.76 -26.79 18.17
CA CYS A 841 -7.67 -27.82 18.71
C CYS A 841 -7.10 -29.24 18.60
N GLN A 842 -6.24 -29.52 17.62
CA GLN A 842 -5.52 -30.79 17.47
C GLN A 842 -4.32 -30.96 18.42
N ARG A 843 -4.09 -30.05 19.37
CA ARG A 843 -3.07 -30.19 20.43
C ARG A 843 -3.68 -30.11 21.84
N GLU A 844 -4.99 -30.33 22.01
CA GLU A 844 -5.67 -30.34 23.33
C GLU A 844 -5.14 -31.45 24.26
N ASP A 845 -4.62 -32.54 23.70
CA ASP A 845 -3.94 -33.64 24.39
C ASP A 845 -2.71 -33.18 25.19
N LEU A 846 -1.98 -32.15 24.74
CA LEU A 846 -0.84 -31.58 25.49
C LEU A 846 -1.27 -30.73 26.71
N TRP A 847 -2.50 -30.21 26.72
CA TRP A 847 -3.00 -29.37 27.83
C TRP A 847 -3.50 -30.19 29.04
N ASN A 848 -3.66 -31.51 28.89
CA ASN A 848 -4.18 -32.38 29.93
C ASN A 848 -3.10 -33.05 30.80
N GLU A 849 -1.83 -33.13 30.35
CA GLU A 849 -0.76 -33.80 31.11
C GLU A 849 0.18 -32.86 31.88
N SER A 850 0.25 -31.55 31.55
CA SER A 850 1.16 -30.60 32.21
C SER A 850 0.53 -29.88 33.42
N THR A 851 0.32 -30.64 34.49
CA THR A 851 0.26 -30.23 35.91
C THR A 851 0.07 -28.74 36.25
N PHE A 852 -1.07 -28.39 36.85
CA PHE A 852 -1.12 -27.34 37.88
C PHE A 852 -1.69 -27.91 39.17
N SER A 853 -0.81 -28.36 40.08
CA SER A 853 -1.23 -28.81 41.40
C SER A 853 -1.62 -27.61 42.26
N LEU A 854 -2.91 -27.52 42.60
CA LEU A 854 -3.43 -26.68 43.68
C LEU A 854 -4.12 -27.54 44.74
N ARG A 855 -3.44 -28.63 45.12
CA ARG A 855 -3.74 -29.46 46.31
C ARG A 855 -2.45 -29.92 46.98
N GLU A 856 -1.65 -28.97 47.46
CA GLU A 856 -0.84 -29.07 48.68
C GLU A 856 -0.02 -27.78 48.87
N LEU A 857 -0.55 -26.86 49.66
CA LEU A 857 0.16 -26.08 50.67
C LEU A 857 -0.85 -25.30 51.53
N SER A 858 -0.47 -25.04 52.77
CA SER A 858 -1.28 -24.46 53.87
C SER A 858 -1.58 -22.98 53.72
#